data_AF-A0AAC8TG89-F1
#
_entry.id   AF-A0AAC8TG89-F1
#
_cell.length_a   1.000
_cell.length_b   1.000
_cell.length_c   1.000
_cell.angle_alpha   90.00
_cell.angle_beta   90.00
_cell.angle_gamma   90.00
#
_symmetry.space_group_name_H-M   'P 1'
#
loop_
_entity.id
_entity.type
_entity.pdbx_description
1 polymer ?
#
loop_
_entity_poly.entity_id
_entity_poly.type
_entity_poly.pdbx_seq_one_letter_code
_entity_poly.pdbx_strand_id
1 'polypeptide(L)'
;MEVAKESGWPVSLLNNATGEFLAEFDTFDTGNSPNGMGEGPFRVKSTVKRLRYMGGPFIIEASEAAKAIKLLKEDADFEKFRGPEGAVNCAPGTAFNVRVHKANNAFVAPIARIMNEVPPPIALVEGSGGSVGILRQYLFNAGLNFPGAEGTFENHGKIFDVLHQERDLIDDGTHRRGKLNYAPDASLPNKTYYKVMWAPHWEGNTREQAKLKQALDNIAHFADLGNSIFNECASIQTYEDSYWPSDNRRTHYSDNEPTQFMSRRTPEQTVGDGLQTMGTGELTNDGGFATNGQDCSDPGATGDCYIFRNYGDLFSQKGDFPFVITQGLVEGFRVRPGKDYGDGTLRMITTKSTRNLGKNGWDLYISRPKDNNRQKGNILYLAGHSFAGSAAGNRIVLNTLLNLAYKPSSLETSRAEPVADLTYKEDGTLDKVRVLSGTFLDTPPPAHFPERINFQMGAKAADWIFPYVEGRFRSIVASDIDADRQGFAADAEWEASARMPKPGERELFTVLGTNQDGLKKVSFSLSEIGGASCQDDATTGKLRNVCDLQEALALDRNAAGLSVLDPDGNGIVEPVLAALLGDYTHTSQHFVQRVRGFCVAHDRTDSTPYDDMTPTEAKCDNRQFGEVRSTLGGLDHASAAVVGRSDYIELQRPDMAYIGGLDGQLHAIYLRGAIPGRTAPAAGTELWSFIPKGQLPRLRTNDARVDISPVVSDVYVDYEDADRDGVLDPDERNTGIYRWRTVLVSGSGRLGGEMFALDVTDPRYPTVLWDVTAAQDRTNDPDTANNTAFWWSDRQGVPAPDYANLNDARISGPYNYTDFGDALAMNLVPVRRGNVPSFQLIVATNGATSGAQQLQVFALDSGTGKKLWQWERPYGAGTSNSVPGGTSTLDVDNDGSMDRVYVGDMEGRLWELDIHTGANLNAFTNASAGTGSYPLFSTDNPQHPISTVPAIMRLPYDLGTDSIFAGMPAGQAVAGKLALVFGTAGPDWVLTTNPNIKGRVYVVASSPEDIRIRHQLTYDKVNPVSSTQAPLMTRWGNAKQGSSVFFELEEKERAVGSPKLVGSQIVLTTAFGTTENNPFKSDMQGRTLVRDLSKADSKKFESQSGKTAAGSLVLPDGNIITQSMVGLQSTGDKKPLGQVPGSGLAGKRTPARIGSWLDLGRALAE
;
A
#
# COMPACT_ATOMS: atom_id res chain seq x y z
N MET A 1 -3.04 -11.50 22.97
CA MET A 1 -2.15 -10.34 23.18
C MET A 1 -1.24 -10.64 24.36
N GLU A 2 0.06 -10.37 24.26
CA GLU A 2 1.02 -10.38 25.39
C GLU A 2 1.49 -8.92 25.61
N VAL A 3 1.66 -8.52 26.87
CA VAL A 3 2.04 -7.16 27.26
C VAL A 3 3.23 -7.27 28.22
N ALA A 4 4.36 -6.63 27.89
CA ALA A 4 5.48 -6.47 28.82
C ALA A 4 5.26 -5.21 29.69
N LYS A 5 5.75 -5.23 30.94
CA LYS A 5 5.39 -4.23 31.96
C LYS A 5 6.45 -3.15 32.13
N GLU A 6 6.03 -1.88 32.09
CA GLU A 6 6.59 -0.79 32.91
C GLU A 6 5.70 -0.65 34.18
N SER A 7 6.26 -0.28 35.33
CA SER A 7 5.63 -0.39 36.66
C SER A 7 4.19 0.15 36.76
N GLY A 8 3.23 -0.65 37.27
CA GLY A 8 1.81 -0.26 37.46
C GLY A 8 0.81 -1.42 37.35
N TRP A 9 -0.49 -1.13 37.45
CA TRP A 9 -1.60 -2.04 37.11
C TRP A 9 -1.75 -2.13 35.58
N PRO A 10 -1.91 -3.33 34.99
CA PRO A 10 -1.86 -3.50 33.54
C PRO A 10 -3.07 -2.93 32.78
N VAL A 11 -4.21 -2.73 33.47
CA VAL A 11 -5.47 -2.26 32.89
C VAL A 11 -6.17 -1.32 33.87
N SER A 12 -6.83 -0.28 33.36
CA SER A 12 -7.73 0.62 34.08
C SER A 12 -9.15 0.58 33.49
N LEU A 13 -10.17 0.89 34.29
CA LEU A 13 -11.56 0.99 33.85
C LEU A 13 -12.01 2.44 33.80
N LEU A 14 -12.74 2.82 32.75
CA LEU A 14 -13.38 4.13 32.66
C LEU A 14 -14.49 4.22 33.71
N ASN A 15 -14.43 5.23 34.57
CA ASN A 15 -15.58 5.63 35.38
C ASN A 15 -16.53 6.43 34.49
N ASN A 16 -17.73 5.91 34.24
CA ASN A 16 -18.67 6.55 33.32
C ASN A 16 -19.26 7.86 33.89
N ALA A 17 -19.32 8.03 35.22
CA ALA A 17 -19.79 9.26 35.84
C ALA A 17 -18.79 10.41 35.67
N THR A 18 -17.49 10.16 35.90
CA THR A 18 -16.45 11.22 35.82
C THR A 18 -15.81 11.32 34.44
N GLY A 19 -15.75 10.23 33.67
CA GLY A 19 -15.03 10.15 32.40
C GLY A 19 -13.53 9.93 32.54
N GLU A 20 -13.08 9.67 33.76
CA GLU A 20 -11.68 9.41 34.08
C GLU A 20 -11.45 7.91 34.28
N PHE A 21 -10.25 7.44 33.96
CA PHE A 21 -9.87 6.05 34.20
C PHE A 21 -9.44 5.87 35.66
N LEU A 22 -10.01 4.88 36.33
CA LEU A 22 -9.66 4.55 37.71
C LEU A 22 -8.24 3.96 37.79
N ALA A 23 -7.48 4.39 38.79
CA ALA A 23 -6.09 3.97 39.02
C ALA A 23 -5.97 2.53 39.56
N GLU A 24 -7.03 2.02 40.19
CA GLU A 24 -7.11 0.67 40.76
C GLU A 24 -8.30 -0.06 40.11
N PHE A 25 -8.03 -1.16 39.41
CA PHE A 25 -9.07 -2.05 38.92
C PHE A 25 -9.23 -3.22 39.90
N ASP A 26 -10.17 -3.09 40.83
CA ASP A 26 -10.45 -4.09 41.85
C ASP A 26 -11.63 -4.97 41.38
N THR A 27 -11.34 -6.23 41.06
CA THR A 27 -12.26 -7.38 41.01
C THR A 27 -13.51 -7.35 40.11
N PHE A 28 -13.61 -8.36 39.23
CA PHE A 28 -14.90 -8.78 38.66
C PHE A 28 -15.71 -9.53 39.74
N ASP A 29 -16.52 -8.84 40.55
CA ASP A 29 -17.52 -9.53 41.38
C ASP A 29 -18.83 -9.67 40.61
N THR A 30 -19.13 -10.88 40.15
CA THR A 30 -20.43 -11.19 39.54
C THR A 30 -21.43 -11.78 40.54
N GLY A 31 -21.01 -11.99 41.80
CA GLY A 31 -21.73 -12.80 42.79
C GLY A 31 -23.12 -12.31 43.17
N ASN A 32 -23.45 -11.03 42.92
CA ASN A 32 -24.74 -10.42 43.26
C ASN A 32 -25.55 -9.92 42.04
N SER A 33 -25.16 -10.25 40.81
CA SER A 33 -25.92 -9.89 39.60
C SER A 33 -26.92 -10.99 39.21
N PRO A 34 -28.06 -10.66 38.58
CA PRO A 34 -29.04 -11.66 38.12
C PRO A 34 -28.51 -12.55 36.98
N ASN A 35 -27.39 -12.17 36.37
CA ASN A 35 -26.62 -12.97 35.40
C ASN A 35 -25.31 -13.52 36.00
N GLY A 36 -25.15 -13.48 37.32
CA GLY A 36 -23.94 -13.91 38.03
C GLY A 36 -23.88 -15.42 38.21
N MET A 37 -22.91 -16.07 37.57
CA MET A 37 -22.68 -17.53 37.65
C MET A 37 -21.93 -17.96 38.93
N GLY A 38 -21.90 -17.12 39.97
CA GLY A 38 -21.25 -17.45 41.25
C GLY A 38 -19.73 -17.57 41.21
N GLU A 39 -19.07 -17.07 40.15
CA GLU A 39 -17.62 -16.99 40.13
C GLU A 39 -17.14 -15.87 41.05
N GLY A 40 -16.30 -16.23 42.03
CA GLY A 40 -15.70 -15.28 42.95
C GLY A 40 -14.82 -14.23 42.24
N PRO A 41 -14.48 -13.14 42.93
CA PRO A 41 -13.76 -12.02 42.35
C PRO A 41 -12.46 -12.42 41.64
N PHE A 42 -12.38 -12.23 40.31
CA PHE A 42 -11.13 -12.38 39.58
C PHE A 42 -10.20 -11.18 39.87
N ARG A 43 -9.11 -11.43 40.60
CA ARG A 43 -8.07 -10.43 40.94
C ARG A 43 -6.87 -10.55 40.00
N VAL A 44 -6.64 -9.55 39.15
CA VAL A 44 -5.38 -9.42 38.43
C VAL A 44 -4.29 -9.01 39.43
N LYS A 45 -3.47 -9.95 39.90
CA LYS A 45 -2.39 -9.62 40.84
C LYS A 45 -1.37 -8.69 40.16
N SER A 46 -0.84 -7.72 40.90
CA SER A 46 0.21 -6.79 40.44
C SER A 46 1.50 -7.50 39.95
N THR A 47 1.66 -8.78 40.29
CA THR A 47 2.78 -9.66 39.94
C THR A 47 2.59 -10.43 38.62
N VAL A 48 1.41 -10.37 38.00
CA VAL A 48 1.14 -11.05 36.73
C VAL A 48 1.93 -10.36 35.61
N LYS A 49 2.89 -11.08 35.01
CA LYS A 49 3.78 -10.56 33.95
C LYS A 49 3.20 -10.63 32.53
N ARG A 50 2.13 -11.39 32.33
CA ARG A 50 1.45 -11.56 31.03
C ARG A 50 -0.04 -11.73 31.25
N LEU A 51 -0.85 -11.01 30.49
CA LEU A 51 -2.30 -11.07 30.58
C LEU A 51 -2.87 -11.39 29.19
N ARG A 52 -3.61 -12.50 29.08
CA ARG A 52 -4.24 -12.90 27.83
C ARG A 52 -5.66 -12.34 27.81
N TYR A 53 -5.85 -11.24 27.09
CA TYR A 53 -7.17 -10.65 26.92
C TYR A 53 -7.97 -11.42 25.85
N MET A 54 -9.11 -11.99 26.25
CA MET A 54 -9.99 -12.82 25.39
C MET A 54 -11.35 -12.15 25.12
N GLY A 55 -11.47 -10.84 25.41
CA GLY A 55 -12.75 -10.22 25.74
C GLY A 55 -13.20 -8.98 24.95
N GLY A 56 -12.45 -8.44 23.99
CA GLY A 56 -12.85 -7.21 23.28
C GLY A 56 -12.99 -7.39 21.77
N PRO A 57 -14.19 -7.24 21.18
CA PRO A 57 -14.36 -7.19 19.73
C PRO A 57 -13.90 -5.85 19.12
N PHE A 58 -13.79 -4.80 19.95
CA PHE A 58 -13.39 -3.46 19.53
C PHE A 58 -12.15 -3.00 20.29
N ILE A 59 -11.15 -2.53 19.54
CA ILE A 59 -9.95 -1.89 20.06
C ILE A 59 -10.01 -0.44 19.60
N ILE A 60 -9.98 0.49 20.55
CA ILE A 60 -9.98 1.92 20.26
C ILE A 60 -8.55 2.41 20.42
N GLU A 61 -8.01 3.02 19.37
CA GLU A 61 -6.69 3.62 19.41
C GLU A 61 -6.63 4.73 20.48
N ALA A 62 -5.50 4.88 21.17
CA ALA A 62 -5.36 5.85 22.25
C ALA A 62 -5.61 7.30 21.79
N SER A 63 -5.23 7.64 20.55
CA SER A 63 -5.43 8.95 19.93
C SER A 63 -6.92 9.28 19.69
N GLU A 64 -7.75 8.27 19.45
CA GLU A 64 -9.20 8.39 19.19
C GLU A 64 -10.04 8.11 20.45
N ALA A 65 -9.42 7.71 21.57
CA ALA A 65 -10.11 7.37 22.81
C ALA A 65 -11.02 8.48 23.33
N ALA A 66 -10.59 9.74 23.24
CA ALA A 66 -11.41 10.88 23.66
C ALA A 66 -12.69 11.01 22.82
N LYS A 67 -12.62 10.76 21.51
CA LYS A 67 -13.80 10.79 20.63
C LYS A 67 -14.72 9.62 20.90
N ALA A 68 -14.19 8.42 21.11
CA ALA A 68 -15.01 7.26 21.46
C ALA A 68 -15.71 7.44 22.81
N ILE A 69 -15.01 8.00 23.81
CA ILE A 69 -15.62 8.35 25.10
C ILE A 69 -16.70 9.42 24.91
N LYS A 70 -16.43 10.45 24.10
CA LYS A 70 -17.42 11.49 23.76
C LYS A 70 -18.65 10.90 23.09
N LEU A 71 -18.48 10.01 22.12
CA LEU A 71 -19.56 9.29 21.45
C LEU A 71 -20.41 8.52 22.47
N LEU A 72 -19.76 7.72 23.32
CA LEU A 72 -20.45 6.94 24.36
C LEU A 72 -21.20 7.83 25.37
N LYS A 73 -20.74 9.05 25.64
CA LYS A 73 -21.29 9.94 26.68
C LYS A 73 -22.27 11.00 26.20
N GLU A 74 -22.13 11.49 24.96
CA GLU A 74 -22.89 12.64 24.46
C GLU A 74 -23.85 12.28 23.33
N ASP A 75 -23.48 11.37 22.42
CA ASP A 75 -24.28 11.01 21.24
C ASP A 75 -25.67 10.41 21.55
N ALA A 76 -26.74 10.91 20.96
CA ALA A 76 -28.09 10.45 21.27
C ALA A 76 -28.31 8.95 20.99
N ASP A 77 -27.64 8.37 20.00
CA ASP A 77 -27.79 6.96 19.65
C ASP A 77 -27.25 6.02 20.74
N PHE A 78 -26.38 6.54 21.62
CA PHE A 78 -25.79 5.79 22.72
C PHE A 78 -26.49 6.00 24.08
N GLU A 79 -27.60 6.76 24.12
CA GLU A 79 -28.29 7.11 25.36
C GLU A 79 -28.68 5.87 26.19
N LYS A 80 -29.13 4.79 25.53
CA LYS A 80 -29.52 3.52 26.17
C LYS A 80 -28.37 2.78 26.87
N PHE A 81 -27.13 3.22 26.67
CA PHE A 81 -25.90 2.63 27.21
C PHE A 81 -25.21 3.51 28.28
N ARG A 82 -25.94 4.49 28.86
CA ARG A 82 -25.43 5.45 29.86
C ARG A 82 -26.03 5.24 31.26
N GLY A 83 -26.43 4.02 31.58
CA GLY A 83 -27.00 3.71 32.89
C GLY A 83 -26.01 3.90 34.05
N PRO A 84 -26.50 4.11 35.29
CA PRO A 84 -25.66 4.22 36.49
C PRO A 84 -24.89 2.93 36.79
N GLU A 85 -23.60 3.03 37.10
CA GLU A 85 -22.73 1.89 37.44
C GLU A 85 -23.16 1.19 38.73
N GLY A 86 -23.10 -0.15 38.75
CA GLY A 86 -23.30 -0.97 39.96
C GLY A 86 -24.76 -1.37 40.25
N ALA A 87 -25.72 -1.05 39.39
CA ALA A 87 -27.10 -1.50 39.55
C ALA A 87 -27.34 -2.93 39.04
N VAL A 88 -28.33 -3.60 39.63
CA VAL A 88 -28.61 -5.03 39.48
C VAL A 88 -29.26 -5.37 38.12
N ASN A 89 -29.86 -4.39 37.42
CA ASN A 89 -30.56 -4.60 36.15
C ASN A 89 -29.74 -4.07 34.95
N CYS A 90 -29.28 -4.98 34.08
CA CYS A 90 -28.46 -4.67 32.91
C CYS A 90 -29.26 -4.63 31.58
N ALA A 91 -30.57 -4.35 31.61
CA ALA A 91 -31.36 -4.21 30.38
C ALA A 91 -31.06 -2.87 29.66
N PRO A 92 -30.98 -2.82 28.31
CA PRO A 92 -30.77 -1.56 27.58
C PRO A 92 -31.81 -0.49 27.96
N GLY A 93 -31.34 0.73 28.24
CA GLY A 93 -32.18 1.83 28.75
C GLY A 93 -32.43 1.81 30.27
N THR A 94 -31.81 0.91 31.03
CA THR A 94 -31.84 0.89 32.51
C THR A 94 -30.45 1.22 33.10
N ALA A 95 -29.87 0.36 33.95
CA ALA A 95 -28.49 0.49 34.44
C ALA A 95 -27.46 -0.19 33.51
N PHE A 96 -27.68 -0.07 32.20
CA PHE A 96 -26.80 -0.67 31.20
C PHE A 96 -25.71 0.33 30.80
N ASN A 97 -24.45 -0.04 30.99
CA ASN A 97 -23.30 0.81 30.66
C ASN A 97 -22.22 0.05 29.87
N VAL A 98 -21.65 0.69 28.85
CA VAL A 98 -20.48 0.15 28.13
C VAL A 98 -19.27 0.23 29.06
N ARG A 99 -18.65 -0.91 29.32
CA ARG A 99 -17.40 -0.98 30.10
C ARG A 99 -16.20 -0.79 29.19
N VAL A 100 -15.50 0.33 29.34
CA VAL A 100 -14.30 0.64 28.57
C VAL A 100 -13.07 0.34 29.42
N HIS A 101 -12.26 -0.62 28.97
CA HIS A 101 -10.97 -0.93 29.58
C HIS A 101 -9.86 -0.21 28.81
N LYS A 102 -8.99 0.49 29.53
CA LYS A 102 -7.74 1.04 28.99
C LYS A 102 -6.60 0.12 29.35
N ALA A 103 -5.85 -0.34 28.36
CA ALA A 103 -4.54 -0.91 28.62
C ALA A 103 -3.59 0.22 29.04
N ASN A 104 -2.95 0.08 30.20
CA ASN A 104 -2.01 1.08 30.70
C ASN A 104 -0.61 0.94 30.11
N ASN A 105 -0.36 -0.17 29.42
CA ASN A 105 0.88 -0.45 28.71
C ASN A 105 0.57 -0.54 27.21
N ALA A 106 1.52 -0.10 26.39
CA ALA A 106 1.45 -0.29 24.95
C ALA A 106 1.41 -1.77 24.59
N PHE A 107 0.59 -2.14 23.62
CA PHE A 107 0.51 -3.49 23.08
C PHE A 107 0.23 -3.43 21.58
N VAL A 108 0.69 -4.45 20.86
CA VAL A 108 0.39 -4.63 19.44
C VAL A 108 -0.79 -5.58 19.33
N ALA A 109 -1.81 -5.18 18.58
CA ALA A 109 -2.94 -6.02 18.22
C ALA A 109 -3.06 -6.14 16.70
N PRO A 110 -3.30 -7.35 16.17
CA PRO A 110 -3.70 -7.49 14.78
C PRO A 110 -5.06 -6.80 14.59
N ILE A 111 -5.12 -5.76 13.76
CA ILE A 111 -6.38 -5.13 13.36
C ILE A 111 -7.04 -6.09 12.36
N ALA A 112 -8.07 -6.78 12.81
CA ALA A 112 -8.82 -7.72 11.95
C ALA A 112 -9.85 -7.01 11.08
N ARG A 113 -10.27 -5.77 11.42
CA ARG A 113 -11.24 -4.96 10.67
C ARG A 113 -11.18 -3.49 11.10
N ILE A 114 -11.36 -2.57 10.15
CA ILE A 114 -11.69 -1.16 10.40
C ILE A 114 -13.17 -0.97 10.02
N MET A 115 -13.92 -0.16 10.78
CA MET A 115 -15.34 0.13 10.49
C MET A 115 -15.46 1.57 10.00
N ASN A 116 -15.33 1.78 8.69
CA ASN A 116 -15.45 3.08 8.03
C ASN A 116 -16.68 3.18 7.09
N GLU A 117 -17.40 2.07 6.89
CA GLU A 117 -18.61 1.99 6.09
C GLU A 117 -19.76 1.38 6.90
N VAL A 118 -21.00 1.72 6.53
CA VAL A 118 -22.20 1.13 7.13
C VAL A 118 -22.27 -0.34 6.72
N PRO A 119 -22.40 -1.29 7.68
CA PRO A 119 -22.57 -2.70 7.33
C PRO A 119 -23.79 -2.92 6.42
N PRO A 120 -23.71 -3.81 5.43
CA PRO A 120 -24.85 -4.14 4.58
C PRO A 120 -25.97 -4.76 5.41
N PRO A 121 -27.25 -4.56 5.01
CA PRO A 121 -28.37 -5.15 5.72
C PRO A 121 -28.35 -6.68 5.62
N ILE A 122 -28.85 -7.33 6.67
CA ILE A 122 -28.96 -8.79 6.75
C ILE A 122 -30.25 -9.23 6.06
N ALA A 123 -30.15 -10.20 5.15
CA ALA A 123 -31.32 -10.91 4.63
C ALA A 123 -31.73 -12.00 5.63
N LEU A 124 -32.79 -11.77 6.39
CA LEU A 124 -33.31 -12.72 7.37
C LEU A 124 -34.37 -13.62 6.73
N VAL A 125 -34.14 -14.93 6.74
CA VAL A 125 -35.14 -15.88 6.21
C VAL A 125 -36.27 -16.07 7.21
N GLU A 126 -37.49 -15.83 6.75
CA GLU A 126 -38.71 -16.20 7.45
C GLU A 126 -39.28 -17.52 6.92
N GLY A 127 -39.33 -18.52 7.82
CA GLY A 127 -40.01 -19.80 7.61
C GLY A 127 -41.15 -20.04 8.60
N SER A 128 -41.63 -21.27 8.72
CA SER A 128 -42.80 -21.66 9.55
C SER A 128 -42.57 -21.68 11.08
N GLY A 129 -41.53 -21.03 11.61
CA GLY A 129 -41.06 -21.25 12.99
C GLY A 129 -40.60 -20.02 13.77
N GLY A 130 -40.99 -18.80 13.39
CA GLY A 130 -40.75 -17.59 14.22
C GLY A 130 -39.32 -17.03 14.17
N SER A 131 -38.58 -17.26 13.07
CA SER A 131 -37.20 -16.85 12.82
C SER A 131 -36.93 -15.36 13.10
N VAL A 132 -37.91 -14.50 12.83
CA VAL A 132 -37.85 -13.04 13.08
C VAL A 132 -37.72 -12.70 14.57
N GLY A 133 -38.39 -13.47 15.44
CA GLY A 133 -38.32 -13.28 16.89
C GLY A 133 -36.92 -13.50 17.46
N ILE A 134 -36.13 -14.38 16.83
CA ILE A 134 -34.77 -14.71 17.26
C ILE A 134 -33.84 -13.50 17.08
N LEU A 135 -33.74 -12.91 15.87
CA LEU A 135 -32.92 -11.71 15.63
C LEU A 135 -33.33 -10.55 16.53
N ARG A 136 -34.65 -10.31 16.66
CA ARG A 136 -35.17 -9.23 17.51
C ARG A 136 -34.67 -9.35 18.95
N GLN A 137 -34.51 -10.57 19.49
CA GLN A 137 -33.98 -10.75 20.83
C GLN A 137 -32.49 -10.40 20.94
N TYR A 138 -31.67 -10.74 19.93
CA TYR A 138 -30.26 -10.32 19.89
C TYR A 138 -30.13 -8.80 19.73
N LEU A 139 -30.92 -8.18 18.85
CA LEU A 139 -30.95 -6.73 18.67
C LEU A 139 -31.46 -6.02 19.93
N PHE A 140 -32.46 -6.58 20.61
CA PHE A 140 -32.91 -6.08 21.89
C PHE A 140 -31.77 -6.09 22.91
N ASN A 141 -31.07 -7.22 23.06
CA ASN A 141 -29.93 -7.33 23.97
C ASN A 141 -28.77 -6.39 23.59
N ALA A 142 -28.59 -6.11 22.30
CA ALA A 142 -27.61 -5.16 21.78
C ALA A 142 -28.06 -3.68 21.87
N GLY A 143 -29.30 -3.41 22.30
CA GLY A 143 -29.88 -2.05 22.32
C GLY A 143 -30.29 -1.50 20.94
N LEU A 144 -30.25 -2.33 19.90
CA LEU A 144 -30.51 -2.00 18.49
C LEU A 144 -31.96 -2.27 18.04
N ASN A 145 -32.86 -2.58 18.97
CA ASN A 145 -34.28 -2.70 18.68
C ASN A 145 -34.96 -1.31 18.68
N PHE A 146 -34.92 -0.62 17.54
CA PHE A 146 -35.54 0.69 17.33
C PHE A 146 -36.46 0.69 16.09
N PRO A 147 -37.44 1.62 15.99
CA PRO A 147 -38.31 1.72 14.82
C PRO A 147 -37.53 1.91 13.52
N GLY A 148 -37.74 1.03 12.53
CA GLY A 148 -37.02 1.04 11.25
C GLY A 148 -35.73 0.23 11.22
N ALA A 149 -35.35 -0.47 12.30
CA ALA A 149 -34.26 -1.45 12.28
C ALA A 149 -34.59 -2.64 11.36
N GLU A 150 -35.85 -3.06 11.37
CA GLU A 150 -36.42 -4.13 10.55
C GLU A 150 -37.17 -3.56 9.35
N GLY A 151 -37.05 -4.21 8.20
CA GLY A 151 -37.83 -3.90 7.00
C GLY A 151 -38.18 -5.13 6.16
N THR A 152 -38.56 -4.82 4.93
CA THR A 152 -38.91 -5.78 3.87
C THR A 152 -38.11 -5.38 2.62
N PHE A 153 -38.03 -6.26 1.62
CA PHE A 153 -37.37 -5.90 0.37
C PHE A 153 -37.93 -4.62 -0.27
N GLU A 154 -39.24 -4.38 -0.17
CA GLU A 154 -39.87 -3.18 -0.73
C GLU A 154 -39.66 -1.93 0.13
N ASN A 155 -39.41 -2.09 1.43
CA ASN A 155 -39.19 -1.02 2.39
C ASN A 155 -38.04 -1.42 3.33
N HIS A 156 -36.82 -1.16 2.88
CA HIS A 156 -35.61 -1.64 3.53
C HIS A 156 -35.45 -1.12 4.97
N GLY A 157 -35.12 -2.03 5.88
CA GLY A 157 -34.74 -1.74 7.25
C GLY A 157 -33.29 -1.26 7.36
N LYS A 158 -32.96 -0.59 8.45
CA LYS A 158 -31.58 -0.13 8.71
C LYS A 158 -30.61 -1.25 9.09
N ILE A 159 -31.11 -2.39 9.57
CA ILE A 159 -30.27 -3.51 10.03
C ILE A 159 -30.55 -4.77 9.21
N PHE A 160 -31.82 -5.10 8.98
CA PHE A 160 -32.17 -6.33 8.28
C PHE A 160 -33.53 -6.21 7.58
N ASP A 161 -33.68 -7.04 6.55
CA ASP A 161 -34.95 -7.26 5.87
C ASP A 161 -35.40 -8.69 6.04
N VAL A 162 -36.71 -8.87 6.21
CA VAL A 162 -37.34 -10.18 6.27
C VAL A 162 -37.67 -10.64 4.85
N LEU A 163 -37.15 -11.81 4.47
CA LEU A 163 -37.41 -12.46 3.18
C LEU A 163 -38.21 -13.76 3.39
N HIS A 164 -39.36 -13.85 2.73
CA HIS A 164 -40.25 -15.00 2.83
C HIS A 164 -39.77 -16.14 1.89
N GLN A 165 -39.62 -17.34 2.44
CA GLN A 165 -39.06 -18.51 1.74
C GLN A 165 -39.71 -18.85 0.38
N GLU A 166 -41.02 -18.66 0.24
CA GLU A 166 -41.80 -19.06 -0.94
C GLU A 166 -42.10 -17.91 -1.91
N ARG A 167 -41.68 -16.69 -1.59
CA ARG A 167 -41.98 -15.49 -2.41
C ARG A 167 -40.72 -14.75 -2.80
N ASP A 168 -39.82 -14.53 -1.84
CA ASP A 168 -38.69 -13.62 -2.01
C ASP A 168 -37.38 -14.36 -2.32
N LEU A 169 -37.27 -15.64 -1.98
CA LEU A 169 -36.10 -16.48 -2.31
C LEU A 169 -36.22 -17.18 -3.67
N ILE A 170 -37.35 -17.04 -4.36
CA ILE A 170 -37.65 -17.71 -5.63
C ILE A 170 -37.78 -16.69 -6.77
N ASP A 171 -37.74 -17.15 -8.01
CA ASP A 171 -37.89 -16.28 -9.18
C ASP A 171 -39.34 -15.78 -9.31
N ASP A 172 -39.53 -14.45 -9.33
CA ASP A 172 -40.84 -13.80 -9.49
C ASP A 172 -41.06 -13.20 -10.90
N GLY A 173 -40.14 -13.47 -11.83
CA GLY A 173 -40.10 -12.92 -13.18
C GLY A 173 -39.40 -11.56 -13.29
N THR A 174 -39.48 -10.72 -12.26
CA THR A 174 -38.80 -9.41 -12.19
C THR A 174 -37.40 -9.51 -11.59
N HIS A 175 -37.26 -10.30 -10.53
CA HIS A 175 -36.01 -10.62 -9.85
C HIS A 175 -35.62 -12.06 -10.21
N ARG A 176 -34.92 -12.21 -11.34
CA ARG A 176 -34.41 -13.52 -11.73
C ARG A 176 -33.45 -14.02 -10.66
N ARG A 177 -33.67 -15.25 -10.18
CA ARG A 177 -32.99 -15.85 -9.01
C ARG A 177 -33.37 -15.26 -7.64
N GLY A 178 -34.54 -14.63 -7.54
CA GLY A 178 -35.12 -14.13 -6.30
C GLY A 178 -34.51 -12.83 -5.78
N LYS A 179 -35.23 -12.18 -4.88
CA LYS A 179 -34.89 -10.88 -4.30
C LYS A 179 -33.60 -10.91 -3.46
N LEU A 180 -33.24 -12.07 -2.93
CA LEU A 180 -31.95 -12.30 -2.26
C LEU A 180 -30.76 -11.91 -3.16
N ASN A 181 -30.87 -12.16 -4.47
CA ASN A 181 -29.81 -11.91 -5.45
C ASN A 181 -29.99 -10.58 -6.21
N TYR A 182 -30.82 -9.67 -5.71
CA TYR A 182 -31.02 -8.36 -6.34
C TYR A 182 -29.73 -7.53 -6.35
N ALA A 183 -29.36 -6.99 -7.52
CA ALA A 183 -28.22 -6.09 -7.73
C ALA A 183 -28.73 -4.69 -8.13
N PRO A 184 -28.42 -3.62 -7.37
CA PRO A 184 -28.89 -2.27 -7.67
C PRO A 184 -28.33 -1.69 -9.00
N ASP A 185 -27.12 -2.09 -9.37
CA ASP A 185 -26.49 -1.73 -10.64
C ASP A 185 -26.53 -2.91 -11.61
N ALA A 186 -27.38 -2.80 -12.63
CA ALA A 186 -27.57 -3.84 -13.63
C ALA A 186 -26.31 -4.14 -14.47
N SER A 187 -25.34 -3.22 -14.53
CA SER A 187 -24.05 -3.44 -15.19
C SER A 187 -23.08 -4.28 -14.36
N LEU A 188 -23.37 -4.44 -13.05
CA LEU A 188 -22.57 -5.19 -12.08
C LEU A 188 -23.43 -6.25 -11.38
N PRO A 189 -23.93 -7.27 -12.09
CA PRO A 189 -24.89 -8.25 -11.57
C PRO A 189 -24.38 -9.07 -10.37
N ASN A 190 -23.07 -9.10 -10.14
CA ASN A 190 -22.46 -9.79 -8.99
C ASN A 190 -22.44 -8.91 -7.71
N LYS A 191 -22.78 -7.62 -7.81
CA LYS A 191 -22.88 -6.70 -6.67
C LYS A 191 -24.28 -6.68 -6.10
N THR A 192 -24.65 -7.76 -5.43
CA THR A 192 -25.94 -7.89 -4.73
C THR A 192 -26.09 -6.87 -3.58
N TYR A 193 -27.32 -6.45 -3.33
CA TYR A 193 -27.70 -5.59 -2.21
C TYR A 193 -27.41 -6.24 -0.85
N TYR A 194 -27.86 -7.48 -0.66
CA TYR A 194 -27.53 -8.26 0.54
C TYR A 194 -26.15 -8.90 0.42
N LYS A 195 -25.41 -8.90 1.54
CA LYS A 195 -24.11 -9.58 1.68
C LYS A 195 -24.09 -10.67 2.74
N VAL A 196 -25.07 -10.65 3.64
CA VAL A 196 -25.25 -11.65 4.68
C VAL A 196 -26.67 -12.15 4.60
N MET A 197 -26.80 -13.46 4.53
CA MET A 197 -28.06 -14.15 4.73
C MET A 197 -28.02 -14.88 6.07
N TRP A 198 -29.08 -14.75 6.86
CA TRP A 198 -29.21 -15.48 8.11
C TRP A 198 -30.50 -16.29 8.14
N ALA A 199 -30.37 -17.59 8.39
CA ALA A 199 -31.48 -18.49 8.63
C ALA A 199 -31.35 -19.07 10.05
N PRO A 200 -31.83 -18.37 11.09
CA PRO A 200 -31.71 -18.84 12.47
C PRO A 200 -32.55 -20.10 12.74
N HIS A 201 -33.65 -20.24 12.00
CA HIS A 201 -34.52 -21.40 12.08
C HIS A 201 -35.38 -21.46 10.81
N TRP A 202 -35.10 -22.42 9.93
CA TRP A 202 -35.83 -22.62 8.68
C TRP A 202 -35.95 -24.12 8.38
N GLU A 203 -37.17 -24.66 8.38
CA GLU A 203 -37.45 -26.10 8.16
C GLU A 203 -37.70 -26.48 6.69
N GLY A 204 -37.80 -25.49 5.78
CA GLY A 204 -38.19 -25.69 4.39
C GLY A 204 -39.61 -26.23 4.21
N ASN A 205 -40.42 -25.63 3.35
CA ASN A 205 -41.77 -26.16 3.09
C ASN A 205 -41.71 -27.40 2.18
N THR A 206 -41.73 -28.59 2.77
CA THR A 206 -41.72 -29.88 2.06
C THR A 206 -42.97 -30.16 1.24
N ARG A 207 -44.06 -29.38 1.41
CA ARG A 207 -45.27 -29.46 0.56
C ARG A 207 -45.10 -28.67 -0.75
N GLU A 208 -44.15 -27.75 -0.83
CA GLU A 208 -43.87 -26.87 -1.98
C GLU A 208 -42.48 -27.17 -2.56
N GLN A 209 -42.20 -28.46 -2.84
CA GLN A 209 -40.86 -28.97 -3.17
C GLN A 209 -40.15 -28.23 -4.32
N ALA A 210 -40.88 -27.81 -5.35
CA ALA A 210 -40.31 -27.07 -6.48
C ALA A 210 -39.81 -25.67 -6.07
N LYS A 211 -40.57 -24.96 -5.23
CA LYS A 211 -40.17 -23.65 -4.69
C LYS A 211 -39.00 -23.79 -3.73
N LEU A 212 -39.04 -24.81 -2.87
CA LEU A 212 -37.94 -25.11 -1.96
C LEU A 212 -36.64 -25.41 -2.72
N LYS A 213 -36.72 -26.21 -3.79
CA LYS A 213 -35.57 -26.47 -4.66
C LYS A 213 -35.02 -25.19 -5.29
N GLN A 214 -35.89 -24.35 -5.84
CA GLN A 214 -35.45 -23.08 -6.45
C GLN A 214 -34.82 -22.13 -5.42
N ALA A 215 -35.38 -22.05 -4.21
CA ALA A 215 -34.80 -21.27 -3.12
C ALA A 215 -33.40 -21.76 -2.77
N LEU A 216 -33.20 -23.07 -2.58
CA LEU A 216 -31.90 -23.68 -2.31
C LEU A 216 -30.87 -23.40 -3.42
N ASP A 217 -31.27 -23.51 -4.69
CA ASP A 217 -30.41 -23.19 -5.84
C ASP A 217 -30.02 -21.70 -5.87
N ASN A 218 -30.96 -20.80 -5.56
CA ASN A 218 -30.73 -19.35 -5.50
C ASN A 218 -29.84 -18.95 -4.31
N ILE A 219 -29.94 -19.65 -3.18
CA ILE A 219 -29.08 -19.44 -2.00
C ILE A 219 -27.66 -19.96 -2.28
N ALA A 220 -27.51 -21.11 -2.92
CA ALA A 220 -26.21 -21.60 -3.36
C ALA A 220 -25.53 -20.60 -4.30
N HIS A 221 -26.29 -20.00 -5.21
CA HIS A 221 -25.81 -18.93 -6.08
C HIS A 221 -25.42 -17.67 -5.31
N PHE A 222 -26.19 -17.26 -4.31
CA PHE A 222 -25.85 -16.13 -3.44
C PHE A 222 -24.47 -16.30 -2.80
N ALA A 223 -24.16 -17.51 -2.33
CA ALA A 223 -22.85 -17.87 -1.84
C ALA A 223 -21.78 -17.93 -2.94
N ASP A 224 -22.10 -18.38 -4.17
CA ASP A 224 -21.16 -18.31 -5.29
C ASP A 224 -20.71 -16.88 -5.63
N LEU A 225 -21.54 -15.87 -5.34
CA LEU A 225 -21.22 -14.45 -5.53
C LEU A 225 -20.34 -13.85 -4.40
N GLY A 226 -19.90 -14.68 -3.44
CA GLY A 226 -19.05 -14.23 -2.33
C GLY A 226 -19.83 -13.75 -1.10
N ASN A 227 -21.16 -13.89 -1.08
CA ASN A 227 -21.97 -13.46 0.06
C ASN A 227 -22.12 -14.57 1.10
N SER A 228 -21.97 -14.24 2.38
CA SER A 228 -21.91 -15.25 3.44
C SER A 228 -23.28 -15.67 3.96
N ILE A 229 -23.34 -16.88 4.50
CA ILE A 229 -24.58 -17.47 5.03
C ILE A 229 -24.33 -17.96 6.45
N PHE A 230 -25.18 -17.55 7.37
CA PHE A 230 -25.23 -18.08 8.73
C PHE A 230 -26.49 -18.90 8.92
N ASN A 231 -26.36 -20.09 9.50
CA ASN A 231 -27.47 -21.01 9.67
C ASN A 231 -27.44 -21.60 11.08
N GLU A 232 -28.62 -21.68 11.70
CA GLU A 232 -28.82 -22.29 13.00
C GLU A 232 -29.99 -23.28 12.98
N CYS A 233 -30.07 -24.10 14.04
CA CYS A 233 -31.20 -24.98 14.30
C CYS A 233 -31.61 -25.83 13.08
N ALA A 234 -32.90 -25.80 12.71
CA ALA A 234 -33.47 -26.57 11.62
C ALA A 234 -32.92 -26.21 10.24
N SER A 235 -32.37 -25.00 10.07
CA SER A 235 -31.79 -24.58 8.80
C SER A 235 -30.66 -25.51 8.38
N ILE A 236 -29.89 -26.03 9.35
CA ILE A 236 -28.82 -27.00 9.09
C ILE A 236 -29.39 -28.25 8.39
N GLN A 237 -30.52 -28.77 8.86
CA GLN A 237 -31.20 -29.91 8.22
C GLN A 237 -31.82 -29.56 6.87
N THR A 238 -32.22 -28.31 6.66
CA THR A 238 -32.74 -27.85 5.35
C THR A 238 -31.64 -27.80 4.30
N TYR A 239 -30.42 -27.34 4.65
CA TYR A 239 -29.30 -27.27 3.70
C TYR A 239 -28.55 -28.59 3.53
N GLU A 240 -28.57 -29.46 4.53
CA GLU A 240 -27.83 -30.72 4.54
C GLU A 240 -28.76 -31.91 4.36
N ASP A 241 -28.27 -32.97 3.71
CA ASP A 241 -28.97 -34.24 3.66
C ASP A 241 -28.91 -34.95 5.03
N SER A 242 -29.67 -34.47 6.03
CA SER A 242 -29.45 -34.83 7.43
C SER A 242 -30.23 -36.05 7.92
N TYR A 243 -29.63 -36.77 8.88
CA TYR A 243 -30.15 -38.03 9.43
C TYR A 243 -30.07 -38.08 10.96
N TRP A 244 -31.01 -38.83 11.56
CA TRP A 244 -31.06 -39.05 13.00
C TRP A 244 -29.98 -40.03 13.48
N PRO A 245 -29.54 -39.98 14.75
CA PRO A 245 -28.43 -40.82 15.22
C PRO A 245 -28.75 -42.32 15.19
N SER A 246 -30.03 -42.68 15.25
CA SER A 246 -30.55 -44.05 15.38
C SER A 246 -31.29 -44.58 14.13
N ASP A 247 -31.43 -43.79 13.06
CA ASP A 247 -32.18 -44.17 11.84
C ASP A 247 -31.51 -43.67 10.55
N ASN A 248 -31.55 -44.49 9.49
CA ASN A 248 -31.11 -44.16 8.14
C ASN A 248 -32.17 -43.41 7.32
N ARG A 249 -33.27 -42.95 7.93
CA ARG A 249 -34.28 -42.10 7.26
C ARG A 249 -33.83 -40.65 7.19
N ARG A 250 -33.96 -40.08 5.99
CA ARG A 250 -33.77 -38.64 5.73
C ARG A 250 -34.82 -37.82 6.49
N THR A 251 -34.38 -36.70 7.03
CA THR A 251 -35.24 -35.80 7.82
C THR A 251 -36.18 -34.94 6.97
N HIS A 252 -35.74 -34.46 5.80
CA HIS A 252 -36.53 -33.51 4.98
C HIS A 252 -36.72 -33.88 3.50
N TYR A 253 -36.01 -34.87 2.95
CA TYR A 253 -35.97 -35.10 1.49
C TYR A 253 -36.13 -36.57 1.09
N SER A 254 -37.22 -36.91 0.40
CA SER A 254 -37.31 -38.17 -0.38
C SER A 254 -36.78 -37.99 -1.80
N ASP A 255 -37.05 -36.83 -2.43
CA ASP A 255 -36.85 -36.62 -3.89
C ASP A 255 -36.18 -35.28 -4.28
N ASN A 256 -35.74 -34.45 -3.31
CA ASN A 256 -35.06 -33.18 -3.56
C ASN A 256 -33.56 -33.26 -3.20
N GLU A 257 -32.71 -32.62 -3.99
CA GLU A 257 -31.26 -32.52 -3.71
C GLU A 257 -30.96 -31.30 -2.81
N PRO A 258 -30.45 -31.50 -1.58
CA PRO A 258 -30.01 -30.41 -0.72
C PRO A 258 -28.69 -29.78 -1.22
N THR A 259 -28.37 -28.56 -0.76
CA THR A 259 -27.15 -27.84 -1.18
C THR A 259 -25.86 -28.49 -0.70
N GLN A 260 -25.87 -29.12 0.48
CA GLN A 260 -24.72 -29.82 1.10
C GLN A 260 -23.47 -28.93 1.19
N PHE A 261 -23.54 -27.83 1.94
CA PHE A 261 -22.40 -26.92 2.05
C PHE A 261 -21.23 -27.52 2.84
N MET A 262 -21.51 -28.38 3.83
CA MET A 262 -20.51 -28.91 4.76
C MET A 262 -20.11 -30.36 4.49
N SER A 263 -21.02 -31.18 3.99
CA SER A 263 -20.74 -32.58 3.62
C SER A 263 -20.05 -32.68 2.25
N ARG A 264 -19.17 -33.69 2.05
CA ARG A 264 -18.48 -33.91 0.77
C ARG A 264 -19.43 -34.54 -0.25
N ARG A 265 -19.51 -33.96 -1.46
CA ARG A 265 -20.27 -34.47 -2.61
C ARG A 265 -19.31 -35.13 -3.62
N THR A 266 -19.52 -36.39 -3.98
CA THR A 266 -18.80 -37.07 -5.08
C THR A 266 -19.67 -37.17 -6.35
N PRO A 267 -19.08 -37.26 -7.56
CA PRO A 267 -19.83 -37.37 -8.81
C PRO A 267 -20.76 -38.59 -8.91
N GLU A 268 -20.48 -39.69 -8.20
CA GLU A 268 -21.29 -40.93 -8.23
C GLU A 268 -22.33 -41.08 -7.10
N GLN A 269 -22.94 -39.98 -6.62
CA GLN A 269 -23.76 -39.99 -5.39
C GLN A 269 -24.80 -41.13 -5.29
N THR A 270 -24.60 -41.98 -4.28
CA THR A 270 -25.62 -42.81 -3.64
C THR A 270 -26.02 -42.19 -2.29
N VAL A 271 -27.24 -42.48 -1.84
CA VAL A 271 -27.82 -42.04 -0.56
C VAL A 271 -26.86 -42.33 0.62
N GLY A 272 -26.30 -41.31 1.30
CA GLY A 272 -25.51 -41.56 2.52
C GLY A 272 -24.41 -40.57 2.96
N ASP A 273 -24.20 -39.42 2.32
CA ASP A 273 -23.04 -38.54 2.62
C ASP A 273 -23.34 -37.29 3.48
N GLY A 274 -24.60 -36.99 3.83
CA GLY A 274 -24.94 -35.80 4.62
C GLY A 274 -24.65 -35.91 6.13
N LEU A 275 -25.08 -34.91 6.90
CA LEU A 275 -24.78 -34.82 8.33
C LEU A 275 -25.64 -35.78 9.17
N GLN A 276 -25.06 -36.27 10.25
CA GLN A 276 -25.79 -36.86 11.38
C GLN A 276 -26.10 -35.72 12.37
N THR A 277 -27.36 -35.56 12.79
CA THR A 277 -27.80 -34.48 13.70
C THR A 277 -28.42 -35.05 14.97
N MET A 278 -28.14 -34.45 16.13
CA MET A 278 -28.86 -34.71 17.39
C MET A 278 -30.10 -33.82 17.46
N GLY A 279 -31.23 -34.38 17.88
CA GLY A 279 -32.45 -33.59 18.06
C GLY A 279 -32.64 -33.03 19.44
N THR A 280 -33.85 -32.50 19.63
CA THR A 280 -34.24 -31.78 20.84
C THR A 280 -34.13 -32.65 22.09
N GLY A 281 -33.37 -32.16 23.07
CA GLY A 281 -33.12 -32.80 24.36
C GLY A 281 -32.06 -33.89 24.35
N GLU A 282 -31.58 -34.36 23.20
CA GLU A 282 -30.64 -35.49 23.15
C GLU A 282 -29.25 -35.10 23.72
N LEU A 283 -28.81 -33.86 23.52
CA LEU A 283 -27.57 -33.38 24.12
C LEU A 283 -27.81 -32.85 25.54
N THR A 284 -28.88 -32.09 25.77
CA THR A 284 -29.13 -31.37 27.03
C THR A 284 -29.86 -32.15 28.13
N ASN A 285 -30.79 -33.08 27.82
CA ASN A 285 -31.71 -33.66 28.81
C ASN A 285 -31.36 -35.09 29.24
N ASP A 286 -30.89 -35.96 28.34
CA ASP A 286 -30.62 -37.38 28.66
C ASP A 286 -29.34 -37.57 29.47
N GLY A 287 -29.41 -37.56 30.81
CA GLY A 287 -28.24 -37.72 31.70
C GLY A 287 -27.15 -36.67 31.48
N GLY A 288 -27.60 -35.43 31.22
CA GLY A 288 -26.99 -34.27 30.56
C GLY A 288 -25.46 -34.10 30.54
N PHE A 289 -24.97 -33.72 29.36
CA PHE A 289 -23.67 -33.08 29.18
C PHE A 289 -23.61 -31.86 30.09
N ALA A 290 -22.56 -31.74 30.92
CA ALA A 290 -22.56 -30.78 32.04
C ALA A 290 -23.02 -29.37 31.64
N THR A 291 -24.04 -28.87 32.35
CA THR A 291 -24.65 -27.53 32.21
C THR A 291 -23.70 -26.37 32.49
N ASN A 292 -22.48 -26.65 32.98
CA ASN A 292 -21.57 -25.61 33.46
C ASN A 292 -20.72 -24.95 32.35
N GLY A 293 -20.87 -25.33 31.09
CA GLY A 293 -20.40 -24.50 29.97
C GLY A 293 -18.91 -24.15 29.93
N GLN A 294 -18.07 -24.91 30.63
CA GLN A 294 -16.64 -24.64 30.77
C GLN A 294 -15.87 -24.99 29.49
N ASP A 295 -14.82 -24.23 29.24
CA ASP A 295 -13.85 -24.56 28.22
C ASP A 295 -12.95 -25.69 28.74
N CYS A 296 -12.66 -26.68 27.91
CA CYS A 296 -11.74 -27.75 28.27
C CYS A 296 -10.31 -27.27 28.56
N SER A 297 -9.96 -26.04 28.19
CA SER A 297 -8.68 -25.39 28.52
C SER A 297 -8.69 -24.63 29.85
N ASP A 298 -9.84 -24.47 30.51
CA ASP A 298 -9.94 -23.72 31.76
C ASP A 298 -9.16 -24.42 32.90
N PRO A 299 -8.41 -23.67 33.74
CA PRO A 299 -7.70 -24.26 34.88
C PRO A 299 -8.65 -24.98 35.84
N GLY A 300 -8.51 -26.31 35.97
CA GLY A 300 -9.36 -27.12 36.84
C GLY A 300 -10.60 -27.73 36.17
N ALA A 301 -10.75 -27.59 34.84
CA ALA A 301 -11.82 -28.25 34.10
C ALA A 301 -11.77 -29.79 34.27
N THR A 302 -12.88 -30.39 34.74
CA THR A 302 -13.02 -31.84 34.90
C THR A 302 -14.39 -32.31 34.40
N GLY A 303 -14.45 -33.48 33.73
CA GLY A 303 -15.69 -34.05 33.21
C GLY A 303 -16.03 -33.61 31.78
N ASP A 304 -17.28 -33.17 31.56
CA ASP A 304 -17.79 -32.76 30.25
C ASP A 304 -17.53 -31.26 30.04
N CYS A 305 -16.99 -30.89 28.88
CA CYS A 305 -16.57 -29.52 28.56
C CYS A 305 -16.59 -29.27 27.04
N TYR A 306 -16.52 -28.00 26.63
CA TYR A 306 -16.43 -27.64 25.21
C TYR A 306 -15.00 -27.35 24.81
N ILE A 307 -14.59 -27.82 23.63
CA ILE A 307 -13.31 -27.46 23.03
C ILE A 307 -13.56 -26.31 22.06
N PHE A 308 -13.03 -25.14 22.41
CA PHE A 308 -12.93 -24.01 21.50
C PHE A 308 -11.60 -24.11 20.74
N ARG A 309 -11.69 -24.15 19.41
CA ARG A 309 -10.51 -24.12 18.53
C ARG A 309 -10.27 -22.71 18.05
N ASN A 310 -9.00 -22.37 17.83
CA ASN A 310 -8.56 -21.08 17.32
C ASN A 310 -9.10 -19.88 18.13
N TYR A 311 -8.65 -19.70 19.37
CA TYR A 311 -9.07 -18.59 20.25
C TYR A 311 -8.85 -17.17 19.69
N GLY A 312 -8.08 -17.02 18.61
CA GLY A 312 -7.91 -15.75 17.89
C GLY A 312 -8.99 -15.49 16.84
N ASP A 313 -9.85 -16.47 16.54
CA ASP A 313 -10.93 -16.38 15.56
C ASP A 313 -12.13 -15.63 16.16
N LEU A 314 -12.60 -14.58 15.49
CA LEU A 314 -13.71 -13.73 15.94
C LEU A 314 -15.01 -14.53 16.14
N PHE A 315 -15.19 -15.63 15.40
CA PHE A 315 -16.38 -16.47 15.46
C PHE A 315 -16.42 -17.34 16.72
N SER A 316 -15.29 -17.71 17.31
CA SER A 316 -15.24 -18.53 18.52
C SER A 316 -15.04 -17.73 19.83
N GLN A 317 -15.05 -16.39 19.76
CA GLN A 317 -14.81 -15.53 20.92
C GLN A 317 -16.00 -15.46 21.88
N LYS A 318 -16.00 -16.32 22.91
CA LYS A 318 -16.98 -16.28 24.00
C LYS A 318 -16.62 -15.34 25.16
N GLY A 319 -15.35 -14.93 25.28
CA GLY A 319 -14.82 -14.29 26.48
C GLY A 319 -14.62 -15.28 27.65
N ASP A 320 -14.67 -14.77 28.87
CA ASP A 320 -14.59 -15.59 30.10
C ASP A 320 -15.97 -16.11 30.55
N PHE A 321 -16.97 -16.04 29.66
CA PHE A 321 -18.32 -16.50 29.96
C PHE A 321 -18.45 -17.99 29.68
N PRO A 322 -19.19 -18.74 30.51
CA PRO A 322 -19.55 -20.11 30.23
C PRO A 322 -20.47 -20.17 29.01
N PHE A 323 -20.20 -21.12 28.11
CA PHE A 323 -21.02 -21.34 26.92
C PHE A 323 -22.11 -22.36 27.22
N VAL A 324 -23.37 -21.95 27.13
CA VAL A 324 -24.53 -22.81 27.37
C VAL A 324 -25.20 -23.11 26.04
N ILE A 325 -25.25 -24.40 25.68
CA ILE A 325 -26.01 -24.82 24.52
C ILE A 325 -27.51 -24.68 24.78
N THR A 326 -28.25 -24.29 23.75
CA THR A 326 -29.69 -24.09 23.83
C THR A 326 -30.43 -25.22 23.11
N GLN A 327 -31.55 -25.65 23.68
CA GLN A 327 -32.37 -26.71 23.09
C GLN A 327 -32.88 -26.26 21.71
N GLY A 328 -32.84 -27.16 20.74
CA GLY A 328 -33.29 -26.89 19.37
C GLY A 328 -33.56 -28.16 18.57
N LEU A 329 -34.02 -28.02 17.33
CA LEU A 329 -34.20 -29.16 16.43
C LEU A 329 -32.89 -29.82 16.02
N VAL A 330 -31.79 -29.06 16.02
CA VAL A 330 -30.42 -29.56 15.85
C VAL A 330 -29.61 -29.08 17.04
N GLU A 331 -29.32 -29.95 18.01
CA GLU A 331 -28.50 -29.65 19.19
C GLU A 331 -27.02 -30.00 18.99
N GLY A 332 -26.69 -30.73 17.94
CA GLY A 332 -25.33 -31.05 17.58
C GLY A 332 -25.32 -31.75 16.24
N PHE A 333 -24.23 -31.66 15.53
CA PHE A 333 -24.09 -32.35 14.25
C PHE A 333 -22.68 -32.90 14.08
N ARG A 334 -22.52 -33.85 13.17
CA ARG A 334 -21.22 -34.34 12.72
C ARG A 334 -21.39 -35.03 11.38
N VAL A 335 -20.27 -35.28 10.71
CA VAL A 335 -20.25 -36.21 9.57
C VAL A 335 -20.57 -37.64 10.03
N ARG A 336 -21.18 -38.42 9.15
CA ARG A 336 -21.46 -39.82 9.45
C ARG A 336 -20.18 -40.62 9.70
N PRO A 337 -20.27 -41.72 10.46
CA PRO A 337 -19.16 -42.64 10.61
C PRO A 337 -18.61 -43.10 9.25
N GLY A 338 -17.30 -42.93 9.05
CA GLY A 338 -16.62 -43.28 7.79
C GLY A 338 -16.74 -42.24 6.67
N LYS A 339 -17.25 -41.04 6.96
CA LYS A 339 -17.33 -39.90 6.05
C LYS A 339 -16.57 -38.70 6.61
N ASP A 340 -16.19 -37.79 5.72
CA ASP A 340 -15.46 -36.57 6.04
C ASP A 340 -16.28 -35.33 5.68
N TYR A 341 -15.95 -34.22 6.34
CA TYR A 341 -16.45 -32.92 5.92
C TYR A 341 -15.82 -32.57 4.57
N GLY A 342 -16.46 -31.67 3.82
CA GLY A 342 -15.82 -31.07 2.66
C GLY A 342 -14.53 -30.36 3.07
N ASP A 343 -13.55 -30.34 2.15
CA ASP A 343 -12.25 -29.72 2.40
C ASP A 343 -12.40 -28.25 2.85
N GLY A 344 -11.50 -27.79 3.71
CA GLY A 344 -11.52 -26.42 4.25
C GLY A 344 -12.48 -26.19 5.42
N THR A 345 -13.19 -27.21 5.90
CA THR A 345 -14.11 -27.06 7.03
C THR A 345 -13.35 -26.87 8.35
N LEU A 346 -13.62 -25.75 9.02
CA LEU A 346 -13.08 -25.39 10.32
C LEU A 346 -14.09 -25.73 11.41
N ARG A 347 -13.66 -26.57 12.37
CA ARG A 347 -14.45 -26.92 13.56
C ARG A 347 -14.13 -25.95 14.69
N MET A 348 -15.05 -25.05 15.02
CA MET A 348 -14.83 -23.97 15.99
C MET A 348 -15.16 -24.40 17.42
N ILE A 349 -16.30 -25.06 17.61
CA ILE A 349 -16.78 -25.51 18.93
C ILE A 349 -17.20 -26.97 18.83
N THR A 350 -16.61 -27.82 19.68
CA THR A 350 -16.91 -29.26 19.72
C THR A 350 -17.12 -29.75 21.15
N THR A 351 -17.95 -30.76 21.35
CA THR A 351 -18.20 -31.37 22.65
C THR A 351 -17.08 -32.33 23.04
N LYS A 352 -16.69 -32.33 24.32
CA LYS A 352 -15.85 -33.36 24.94
C LYS A 352 -16.56 -33.92 26.16
N SER A 353 -16.82 -35.23 26.17
CA SER A 353 -17.42 -35.91 27.33
C SER A 353 -16.60 -37.11 27.73
N THR A 354 -16.27 -37.19 29.01
CA THR A 354 -15.65 -38.37 29.63
C THR A 354 -16.67 -39.24 30.36
N ARG A 355 -17.89 -38.72 30.58
CA ARG A 355 -18.98 -39.41 31.29
C ARG A 355 -19.94 -40.16 30.37
N ASN A 356 -20.21 -39.61 29.18
CA ASN A 356 -21.07 -40.20 28.16
C ASN A 356 -20.37 -40.13 26.80
N LEU A 357 -19.71 -41.24 26.41
CA LEU A 357 -18.97 -41.32 25.14
C LEU A 357 -19.84 -41.07 23.90
N GLY A 358 -21.16 -41.30 23.99
CA GLY A 358 -22.10 -40.99 22.91
C GLY A 358 -22.27 -39.49 22.64
N LYS A 359 -21.93 -38.63 23.62
CA LYS A 359 -21.96 -37.17 23.52
C LYS A 359 -20.58 -36.55 23.23
N ASN A 360 -19.55 -37.35 23.06
CA ASN A 360 -18.20 -36.88 22.78
C ASN A 360 -17.98 -36.65 21.27
N GLY A 361 -17.38 -35.52 20.91
CA GLY A 361 -16.93 -35.22 19.54
C GLY A 361 -18.01 -34.71 18.58
N TRP A 362 -19.16 -34.28 19.09
CA TRP A 362 -20.19 -33.59 18.30
C TRP A 362 -19.77 -32.13 18.06
N ASP A 363 -20.05 -31.64 16.86
CA ASP A 363 -19.82 -30.26 16.47
C ASP A 363 -21.01 -29.39 16.83
N LEU A 364 -20.73 -28.21 17.36
CA LEU A 364 -21.72 -27.18 17.65
C LEU A 364 -21.56 -25.98 16.74
N TYR A 365 -20.33 -25.64 16.36
CA TYR A 365 -20.08 -24.51 15.49
C TYR A 365 -18.98 -24.86 14.48
N ILE A 366 -19.30 -24.81 13.19
CA ILE A 366 -18.34 -25.00 12.09
C ILE A 366 -18.48 -23.88 11.04
N SER A 367 -17.41 -23.69 10.27
CA SER A 367 -17.36 -22.74 9.16
C SER A 367 -16.63 -23.35 7.97
N ARG A 368 -17.09 -23.04 6.77
CA ARG A 368 -16.44 -23.46 5.54
C ARG A 368 -16.75 -22.44 4.43
N PRO A 369 -15.74 -21.91 3.73
CA PRO A 369 -15.97 -21.26 2.44
C PRO A 369 -16.64 -22.25 1.49
N LYS A 370 -17.73 -21.84 0.81
CA LYS A 370 -18.44 -22.74 -0.11
C LYS A 370 -17.46 -23.37 -1.11
N ASP A 371 -17.54 -24.68 -1.28
CA ASP A 371 -16.67 -25.47 -2.17
C ASP A 371 -15.17 -25.41 -1.83
N ASN A 372 -14.80 -25.05 -0.59
CA ASN A 372 -13.42 -24.73 -0.19
C ASN A 372 -12.83 -23.54 -0.97
N ASN A 373 -13.69 -22.73 -1.60
CA ASN A 373 -13.30 -21.57 -2.38
C ASN A 373 -13.45 -20.31 -1.55
N ARG A 374 -12.33 -19.67 -1.22
CA ARG A 374 -12.26 -18.56 -0.26
C ARG A 374 -12.68 -17.20 -0.83
N GLN A 375 -13.23 -17.18 -2.04
CA GLN A 375 -13.91 -16.02 -2.64
C GLN A 375 -15.42 -16.21 -2.74
N LYS A 376 -15.89 -17.44 -2.56
CA LYS A 376 -17.30 -17.70 -2.31
C LYS A 376 -17.62 -17.37 -0.85
N GLY A 377 -18.91 -17.21 -0.59
CA GLY A 377 -19.45 -16.93 0.72
C GLY A 377 -18.98 -17.91 1.77
N ASN A 378 -18.68 -17.41 2.95
CA ASN A 378 -18.42 -18.27 4.09
C ASN A 378 -19.76 -18.84 4.59
N ILE A 379 -19.84 -20.15 4.73
CA ILE A 379 -21.01 -20.85 5.26
C ILE A 379 -20.72 -21.23 6.71
N LEU A 380 -21.63 -20.88 7.62
CA LEU A 380 -21.45 -21.08 9.05
C LEU A 380 -22.67 -21.76 9.65
N TYR A 381 -22.45 -22.83 10.40
CA TYR A 381 -23.50 -23.60 11.07
C TYR A 381 -23.30 -23.58 12.57
N LEU A 382 -24.30 -23.08 13.31
CA LEU A 382 -24.34 -23.11 14.77
C LEU A 382 -25.53 -23.95 15.24
N ALA A 383 -25.27 -25.07 15.92
CA ALA A 383 -26.29 -25.92 16.51
C ALA A 383 -26.95 -25.20 17.70
N GLY A 384 -28.21 -25.51 17.99
CA GLY A 384 -29.05 -24.84 18.98
C GLY A 384 -30.11 -23.95 18.34
N HIS A 385 -31.01 -23.37 19.14
CA HIS A 385 -32.14 -22.60 18.65
C HIS A 385 -32.01 -21.08 18.84
N SER A 386 -31.75 -20.62 20.06
CA SER A 386 -31.57 -19.20 20.37
C SER A 386 -30.65 -19.01 21.56
N PHE A 387 -29.46 -18.48 21.29
CA PHE A 387 -28.42 -18.22 22.26
C PHE A 387 -28.53 -16.87 22.96
N ALA A 388 -29.56 -16.08 22.65
CA ALA A 388 -29.71 -14.72 23.16
C ALA A 388 -29.81 -14.66 24.70
N GLY A 389 -30.21 -15.75 25.36
CA GLY A 389 -30.26 -15.87 26.82
C GLY A 389 -28.91 -16.03 27.52
N SER A 390 -27.80 -16.28 26.80
CA SER A 390 -26.46 -16.43 27.37
C SER A 390 -25.49 -15.37 26.86
N ALA A 391 -24.63 -14.83 27.71
CA ALA A 391 -23.64 -13.81 27.31
C ALA A 391 -22.66 -14.33 26.25
N ALA A 392 -22.12 -15.54 26.46
CA ALA A 392 -21.22 -16.21 25.52
C ALA A 392 -21.86 -16.43 24.15
N GLY A 393 -23.07 -17.00 24.14
CA GLY A 393 -23.75 -17.32 22.88
C GLY A 393 -24.27 -16.09 22.15
N ASN A 394 -24.74 -15.07 22.87
CA ASN A 394 -25.11 -13.76 22.31
C ASN A 394 -23.91 -13.10 21.61
N ARG A 395 -22.75 -13.12 22.27
CA ARG A 395 -21.49 -12.62 21.71
C ARG A 395 -21.07 -13.38 20.45
N ILE A 396 -21.12 -14.72 20.47
CA ILE A 396 -20.78 -15.55 19.31
C ILE A 396 -21.66 -15.18 18.12
N VAL A 397 -22.98 -15.10 18.30
CA VAL A 397 -23.91 -14.79 17.20
C VAL A 397 -23.73 -13.36 16.69
N LEU A 398 -23.66 -12.35 17.56
CA LEU A 398 -23.50 -10.96 17.13
C LEU A 398 -22.14 -10.71 16.48
N ASN A 399 -21.05 -11.27 17.01
CA ASN A 399 -19.74 -11.17 16.37
C ASN A 399 -19.75 -11.85 15.00
N THR A 400 -20.45 -12.98 14.89
CA THR A 400 -20.62 -13.68 13.62
C THR A 400 -21.36 -12.80 12.62
N LEU A 401 -22.57 -12.35 12.93
CA LEU A 401 -23.37 -11.49 12.04
C LEU A 401 -22.63 -10.21 11.64
N LEU A 402 -21.93 -9.57 12.59
CA LEU A 402 -21.15 -8.36 12.30
C LEU A 402 -20.03 -8.65 11.30
N ASN A 403 -19.35 -9.79 11.41
CA ASN A 403 -18.15 -10.12 10.62
C ASN A 403 -18.42 -10.96 9.36
N LEU A 404 -19.64 -11.46 9.17
CA LEU A 404 -20.01 -12.24 7.99
C LEU A 404 -20.06 -11.44 6.68
N ALA A 405 -20.00 -10.12 6.76
CA ALA A 405 -19.86 -9.21 5.62
C ALA A 405 -18.42 -8.68 5.46
N TYR A 406 -17.40 -9.33 6.03
CA TYR A 406 -16.04 -8.78 6.00
C TYR A 406 -15.44 -8.78 4.59
N LYS A 407 -15.64 -7.67 3.89
CA LYS A 407 -14.64 -7.12 2.99
C LYS A 407 -13.65 -6.38 3.88
N PRO A 408 -12.32 -6.62 3.80
CA PRO A 408 -11.39 -5.72 4.46
C PRO A 408 -11.69 -4.32 3.96
N SER A 409 -12.12 -3.44 4.86
CA SER A 409 -12.29 -2.04 4.55
C SER A 409 -10.93 -1.52 4.15
N SER A 410 -10.77 -1.17 2.89
CA SER A 410 -9.60 -0.46 2.47
C SER A 410 -9.77 1.02 2.78
N LEU A 411 -8.74 1.64 3.34
CA LEU A 411 -8.66 3.10 3.40
C LEU A 411 -7.97 3.56 2.13
N GLU A 412 -8.71 4.24 1.26
CA GLU A 412 -8.08 4.91 0.13
C GLU A 412 -7.23 6.07 0.65
N THR A 413 -5.94 5.99 0.39
CA THR A 413 -4.90 6.84 0.97
C THR A 413 -4.03 7.38 -0.16
N SER A 414 -3.45 8.55 0.03
CA SER A 414 -2.39 9.02 -0.86
C SER A 414 -1.22 9.59 -0.07
N ARG A 415 0.00 9.43 -0.61
CA ARG A 415 1.24 10.10 -0.21
C ARG A 415 2.02 10.67 -1.40
N ALA A 416 1.44 10.57 -2.61
CA ALA A 416 2.00 11.08 -3.84
C ALA A 416 1.49 12.50 -4.07
N GLU A 417 2.31 13.32 -4.72
CA GLU A 417 1.87 14.66 -5.08
C GLU A 417 0.94 14.61 -6.31
N PRO A 418 -0.16 15.38 -6.32
CA PRO A 418 -0.95 15.55 -7.53
C PRO A 418 -0.18 16.30 -8.62
N VAL A 419 -0.49 16.02 -9.88
CA VAL A 419 0.20 16.56 -11.05
C VAL A 419 -0.78 17.26 -12.00
N ALA A 420 -0.42 18.43 -12.55
CA ALA A 420 -1.29 19.24 -13.41
C ALA A 420 -1.17 18.91 -14.91
N ASP A 421 -2.16 18.25 -15.49
CA ASP A 421 -2.25 18.12 -16.95
C ASP A 421 -2.92 19.35 -17.58
N LEU A 422 -2.18 20.11 -18.40
CA LEU A 422 -2.66 21.34 -19.03
C LEU A 422 -2.87 21.20 -20.53
N THR A 423 -4.00 21.72 -21.00
CA THR A 423 -4.33 21.84 -22.42
C THR A 423 -4.42 23.28 -22.85
N TYR A 424 -4.08 23.55 -24.10
CA TYR A 424 -4.10 24.89 -24.67
C TYR A 424 -4.94 24.88 -25.96
N LYS A 425 -5.61 26.00 -26.23
CA LYS A 425 -6.28 26.26 -27.50
C LYS A 425 -5.26 26.61 -28.57
N GLU A 426 -5.69 26.64 -29.83
CA GLU A 426 -4.82 27.00 -30.97
C GLU A 426 -4.22 28.42 -30.85
N ASP A 427 -4.90 29.34 -30.14
CA ASP A 427 -4.43 30.70 -29.87
C ASP A 427 -3.41 30.78 -28.71
N GLY A 428 -3.04 29.64 -28.11
CA GLY A 428 -2.10 29.53 -27.01
C GLY A 428 -2.68 29.88 -25.64
N THR A 429 -3.99 30.14 -25.53
CA THR A 429 -4.66 30.33 -24.24
C THR A 429 -4.93 28.98 -23.57
N LEU A 430 -4.94 28.95 -22.24
CA LEU A 430 -5.22 27.76 -21.45
C LEU A 430 -6.67 27.30 -21.70
N ASP A 431 -6.86 26.03 -22.04
CA ASP A 431 -8.17 25.42 -22.29
C ASP A 431 -8.72 24.75 -21.02
N LYS A 432 -8.06 23.69 -20.56
CA LYS A 432 -8.39 22.98 -19.32
C LYS A 432 -7.16 22.67 -18.48
N VAL A 433 -7.37 22.73 -17.17
CA VAL A 433 -6.45 22.28 -16.12
C VAL A 433 -7.03 21.02 -15.49
N ARG A 434 -6.33 19.91 -15.61
CA ARG A 434 -6.68 18.65 -14.95
C ARG A 434 -5.69 18.38 -13.84
N VAL A 435 -6.19 17.85 -12.73
CA VAL A 435 -5.41 17.32 -11.63
C VAL A 435 -5.40 15.80 -11.75
N LEU A 436 -4.21 15.25 -11.98
CA LEU A 436 -3.95 13.82 -11.97
C LEU A 436 -3.54 13.41 -10.56
N SER A 437 -4.27 12.47 -9.97
CA SER A 437 -4.09 12.05 -8.58
C SER A 437 -3.98 10.53 -8.47
N GLY A 438 -2.88 10.08 -7.86
CA GLY A 438 -2.62 8.67 -7.53
C GLY A 438 -2.91 8.38 -6.06
N THR A 439 -3.57 7.25 -5.81
CA THR A 439 -3.89 6.75 -4.47
C THR A 439 -3.68 5.23 -4.40
N PHE A 440 -3.68 4.71 -3.19
CA PHE A 440 -3.66 3.28 -2.91
C PHE A 440 -4.69 2.90 -1.85
N LEU A 441 -5.19 1.68 -1.95
CA LEU A 441 -6.11 1.08 -1.02
C LEU A 441 -5.33 0.35 0.06
N ASP A 442 -5.08 1.03 1.18
CA ASP A 442 -4.47 0.37 2.32
C ASP A 442 -5.47 -0.66 2.86
N THR A 443 -5.09 -1.92 2.92
CA THR A 443 -5.96 -3.04 3.31
C THR A 443 -5.27 -3.77 4.45
N PRO A 444 -5.84 -3.82 5.68
CA PRO A 444 -5.15 -4.44 6.81
C PRO A 444 -4.85 -5.89 6.44
N PRO A 445 -3.62 -6.39 6.66
CA PRO A 445 -3.30 -7.76 6.31
C PRO A 445 -4.29 -8.67 7.05
N PRO A 446 -5.06 -9.52 6.34
CA PRO A 446 -5.95 -10.44 7.01
C PRO A 446 -5.06 -11.32 7.88
N ALA A 447 -5.13 -11.14 9.20
CA ALA A 447 -4.32 -11.86 10.18
C ALA A 447 -4.49 -13.40 10.14
N HIS A 448 -5.31 -13.88 9.21
CA HIS A 448 -5.82 -15.24 9.11
C HIS A 448 -5.33 -15.99 7.85
N PHE A 449 -4.66 -15.35 6.87
CA PHE A 449 -4.29 -16.00 5.59
C PHE A 449 -2.91 -15.56 5.02
N PRO A 450 -1.77 -15.95 5.62
CA PRO A 450 -0.43 -15.60 5.14
C PRO A 450 -0.14 -16.06 3.69
N GLU A 451 -0.82 -17.10 3.21
CA GLU A 451 -0.79 -17.59 1.82
C GLU A 451 -1.31 -16.58 0.77
N ARG A 452 -2.03 -15.52 1.17
CA ARG A 452 -2.47 -14.47 0.23
C ARG A 452 -1.38 -13.43 -0.08
N ILE A 453 -0.35 -13.36 0.76
CA ILE A 453 0.73 -12.37 0.67
C ILE A 453 1.84 -12.90 -0.23
N ASN A 454 2.24 -14.16 -0.02
CA ASN A 454 3.33 -14.78 -0.74
C ASN A 454 2.82 -15.81 -1.72
N PHE A 455 3.25 -15.74 -2.97
CA PHE A 455 3.02 -16.78 -3.94
C PHE A 455 3.76 -18.06 -3.54
N GLN A 456 3.00 -19.16 -3.49
CA GLN A 456 3.46 -20.51 -3.16
C GLN A 456 3.09 -21.45 -4.31
N MET A 457 4.02 -22.36 -4.65
CA MET A 457 3.85 -23.31 -5.77
C MET A 457 2.72 -24.33 -5.50
N GLY A 458 2.02 -24.76 -6.55
CA GLY A 458 0.94 -25.78 -6.51
C GLY A 458 -0.48 -25.21 -6.37
N ALA A 459 -1.42 -26.00 -5.80
CA ALA A 459 -2.84 -25.65 -5.65
C ALA A 459 -3.13 -24.36 -4.84
N LYS A 460 -2.10 -23.82 -4.15
CA LYS A 460 -2.16 -22.56 -3.41
C LYS A 460 -1.82 -21.32 -4.25
N ALA A 461 -1.32 -21.48 -5.48
CA ALA A 461 -1.06 -20.38 -6.39
C ALA A 461 -2.35 -19.58 -6.69
N ALA A 462 -3.50 -20.26 -6.70
CA ALA A 462 -4.80 -19.64 -6.85
C ALA A 462 -5.05 -18.60 -5.73
N ASP A 463 -4.68 -18.89 -4.48
CA ASP A 463 -4.93 -18.05 -3.30
C ASP A 463 -4.11 -16.76 -3.24
N TRP A 464 -3.01 -16.69 -4.00
CA TRP A 464 -2.12 -15.52 -4.00
C TRP A 464 -2.80 -14.31 -4.65
N ILE A 465 -2.83 -13.16 -3.97
CA ILE A 465 -3.44 -11.93 -4.49
C ILE A 465 -2.36 -11.03 -5.07
N PHE A 466 -2.57 -10.56 -6.30
CA PHE A 466 -1.69 -9.62 -6.96
C PHE A 466 -2.50 -8.66 -7.86
N PRO A 467 -2.23 -7.33 -7.80
CA PRO A 467 -1.41 -6.68 -6.79
C PRO A 467 -2.07 -6.79 -5.41
N TYR A 468 -1.26 -6.90 -4.36
CA TYR A 468 -1.79 -6.97 -2.99
C TYR A 468 -2.38 -5.65 -2.51
N VAL A 469 -1.71 -4.55 -2.84
CA VAL A 469 -2.19 -3.19 -2.62
C VAL A 469 -2.74 -2.68 -3.96
N GLU A 470 -4.06 -2.47 -4.04
CA GLU A 470 -4.67 -1.88 -5.23
C GLU A 470 -4.43 -0.36 -5.28
N GLY A 471 -4.30 0.20 -6.47
CA GLY A 471 -4.21 1.63 -6.71
C GLY A 471 -5.42 2.20 -7.43
N ARG A 472 -5.55 3.53 -7.35
CA ARG A 472 -6.47 4.32 -8.17
C ARG A 472 -5.70 5.50 -8.75
N PHE A 473 -5.89 5.78 -10.04
CA PHE A 473 -5.32 6.94 -10.71
C PHE A 473 -6.45 7.68 -11.41
N ARG A 474 -6.65 8.95 -11.08
CA ARG A 474 -7.81 9.73 -11.56
C ARG A 474 -7.40 11.05 -12.18
N SER A 475 -8.25 11.51 -13.09
CA SER A 475 -8.22 12.88 -13.63
C SER A 475 -9.47 13.63 -13.18
N ILE A 476 -9.26 14.79 -12.59
CA ILE A 476 -10.33 15.68 -12.12
C ILE A 476 -10.07 17.06 -12.72
N VAL A 477 -11.10 17.75 -13.18
CA VAL A 477 -10.94 19.13 -13.66
C VAL A 477 -10.72 20.04 -12.45
N ALA A 478 -9.69 20.88 -12.47
CA ALA A 478 -9.30 21.68 -11.30
C ALA A 478 -10.41 22.62 -10.80
N SER A 479 -11.27 23.12 -11.71
CA SER A 479 -12.42 23.97 -11.36
C SER A 479 -13.53 23.24 -10.62
N ASP A 480 -13.54 21.91 -10.71
CA ASP A 480 -14.56 21.05 -10.13
C ASP A 480 -14.09 20.49 -8.77
N ILE A 481 -12.92 20.92 -8.28
CA ILE A 481 -12.44 20.59 -6.94
C ILE A 481 -12.95 21.63 -5.96
N ASP A 482 -13.78 21.18 -5.03
CA ASP A 482 -14.37 22.04 -4.01
C ASP A 482 -13.34 22.72 -3.12
N ALA A 483 -13.73 23.89 -2.60
CA ALA A 483 -12.99 24.57 -1.55
C ALA A 483 -13.08 23.85 -0.20
N ASP A 484 -14.11 23.01 -0.04
CA ASP A 484 -14.22 22.02 1.03
C ASP A 484 -13.64 20.68 0.56
N ARG A 485 -13.26 19.82 1.51
CA ARG A 485 -12.68 18.52 1.15
C ARG A 485 -13.72 17.60 0.51
N GLN A 486 -13.42 17.12 -0.69
CA GLN A 486 -14.18 16.07 -1.38
C GLN A 486 -13.41 14.75 -1.43
N GLY A 487 -14.11 13.62 -1.49
CA GLY A 487 -13.49 12.32 -1.69
C GLY A 487 -12.81 12.21 -3.06
N PHE A 488 -11.79 11.36 -3.20
CA PHE A 488 -10.99 11.26 -4.43
C PHE A 488 -11.78 10.93 -5.70
N ALA A 489 -12.90 10.22 -5.57
CA ALA A 489 -13.73 9.83 -6.70
C ALA A 489 -14.73 10.91 -7.12
N ALA A 490 -14.94 11.95 -6.31
CA ALA A 490 -15.85 13.03 -6.65
C ALA A 490 -15.34 13.78 -7.89
N ASP A 491 -16.22 13.94 -8.88
CA ASP A 491 -15.99 14.72 -10.10
C ASP A 491 -14.84 14.23 -10.98
N ALA A 492 -14.39 12.99 -10.79
CA ALA A 492 -13.38 12.38 -11.67
C ALA A 492 -13.95 12.17 -13.08
N GLU A 493 -13.29 12.75 -14.10
CA GLU A 493 -13.61 12.52 -15.51
C GLU A 493 -13.36 11.05 -15.89
N TRP A 494 -12.37 10.44 -15.26
CA TRP A 494 -12.02 9.02 -15.43
C TRP A 494 -11.14 8.49 -14.29
N GLU A 495 -11.11 7.16 -14.19
CA GLU A 495 -10.28 6.40 -13.27
C GLU A 495 -9.59 5.25 -14.03
N ALA A 496 -8.26 5.17 -13.96
CA ALA A 496 -7.47 4.19 -14.72
C ALA A 496 -7.68 2.74 -14.26
N SER A 497 -7.86 2.51 -12.95
CA SER A 497 -8.15 1.18 -12.39
C SER A 497 -9.46 0.57 -12.89
N ALA A 498 -10.42 1.40 -13.32
CA ALA A 498 -11.64 0.94 -13.98
C ALA A 498 -11.49 0.74 -15.50
N ARG A 499 -10.33 1.14 -16.06
CA ARG A 499 -10.03 1.13 -17.50
C ARG A 499 -8.79 0.32 -17.86
N MET A 500 -8.30 -0.51 -16.92
CA MET A 500 -7.22 -1.45 -17.18
C MET A 500 -7.61 -2.36 -18.35
N PRO A 501 -6.69 -2.64 -19.30
CA PRO A 501 -6.93 -3.61 -20.36
C PRO A 501 -7.34 -4.95 -19.77
N LYS A 502 -8.12 -5.72 -20.54
CA LYS A 502 -8.40 -7.10 -20.14
C LYS A 502 -7.08 -7.88 -20.03
N PRO A 503 -6.96 -8.84 -19.11
CA PRO A 503 -5.69 -9.55 -18.89
C PRO A 503 -5.03 -10.12 -20.17
N GLY A 504 -5.82 -10.58 -21.15
CA GLY A 504 -5.31 -11.09 -22.43
C GLY A 504 -4.85 -10.03 -23.43
N GLU A 505 -5.36 -8.81 -23.30
CA GLU A 505 -5.05 -7.63 -24.14
C GLU A 505 -3.97 -6.73 -23.50
N ARG A 506 -3.58 -7.02 -22.26
CA ARG A 506 -2.57 -6.25 -21.51
C ARG A 506 -1.16 -6.56 -22.01
N GLU A 507 -0.45 -5.53 -22.48
CA GLU A 507 0.97 -5.59 -22.82
C GLU A 507 1.82 -5.37 -21.55
N LEU A 508 2.55 -6.39 -21.12
CA LEU A 508 3.44 -6.35 -19.96
C LEU A 508 4.77 -6.97 -20.34
N PHE A 509 5.89 -6.35 -19.96
CA PHE A 509 7.22 -6.87 -20.27
C PHE A 509 8.23 -6.52 -19.18
N THR A 510 9.37 -7.20 -19.22
CA THR A 510 10.54 -6.98 -18.36
C THR A 510 11.82 -7.03 -19.21
N VAL A 511 12.97 -6.91 -18.55
CA VAL A 511 14.29 -7.18 -19.14
C VAL A 511 15.08 -8.13 -18.27
N LEU A 512 16.01 -8.86 -18.89
CA LEU A 512 16.98 -9.73 -18.23
C LEU A 512 18.38 -9.43 -18.75
N GLY A 513 19.39 -9.89 -17.99
CA GLY A 513 20.79 -9.67 -18.31
C GLY A 513 21.41 -8.46 -17.62
N THR A 514 22.61 -8.10 -18.06
CA THR A 514 23.39 -6.97 -17.54
C THR A 514 23.55 -5.90 -18.62
N ASN A 515 23.79 -4.65 -18.23
CA ASN A 515 24.04 -3.59 -19.22
C ASN A 515 25.34 -3.81 -20.02
N GLN A 516 26.22 -4.72 -19.56
CA GLN A 516 27.49 -5.04 -20.21
C GLN A 516 27.33 -6.17 -21.23
N ASP A 517 26.58 -7.21 -20.86
CA ASP A 517 26.43 -8.43 -21.65
C ASP A 517 25.28 -8.34 -22.67
N GLY A 518 24.48 -7.27 -22.60
CA GLY A 518 23.26 -7.06 -23.38
C GLY A 518 22.01 -7.32 -22.53
N LEU A 519 21.06 -6.40 -22.62
CA LEU A 519 19.73 -6.60 -22.04
C LEU A 519 18.88 -7.34 -23.05
N LYS A 520 18.02 -8.25 -22.57
CA LYS A 520 17.03 -8.91 -23.40
C LYS A 520 15.62 -8.53 -22.96
N LYS A 521 14.80 -8.03 -23.89
CA LYS A 521 13.39 -7.80 -23.63
C LYS A 521 12.66 -9.13 -23.53
N VAL A 522 11.88 -9.29 -22.49
CA VAL A 522 11.06 -10.50 -22.27
C VAL A 522 9.64 -10.05 -22.04
N SER A 523 8.72 -10.46 -22.92
CA SER A 523 7.32 -10.15 -22.70
C SER A 523 6.77 -11.09 -21.61
N PHE A 524 5.78 -10.63 -20.86
CA PHE A 524 4.96 -11.51 -20.04
C PHE A 524 3.86 -12.09 -20.94
N SER A 525 4.24 -12.61 -22.11
CA SER A 525 3.28 -13.30 -22.96
C SER A 525 3.20 -14.75 -22.52
N LEU A 526 2.00 -15.31 -22.61
CA LEU A 526 1.75 -16.69 -22.26
C LEU A 526 2.31 -17.66 -23.33
N SER A 527 2.55 -17.15 -24.55
CA SER A 527 3.14 -17.90 -25.67
C SER A 527 4.64 -18.15 -25.49
N GLU A 528 5.38 -17.29 -24.79
CA GLU A 528 6.83 -17.47 -24.53
C GLU A 528 7.13 -18.58 -23.51
N ILE A 529 6.10 -19.07 -22.79
CA ILE A 529 6.21 -20.13 -21.77
C ILE A 529 5.73 -21.49 -22.31
N GLY A 530 5.20 -21.55 -23.54
CA GLY A 530 4.71 -22.77 -24.18
C GLY A 530 5.83 -23.60 -24.80
N GLY A 531 5.84 -24.92 -24.58
CA GLY A 531 6.94 -25.84 -24.91
C GLY A 531 7.40 -25.95 -26.39
N ALA A 532 6.88 -25.14 -27.31
CA ALA A 532 7.32 -25.06 -28.71
C ALA A 532 8.16 -23.81 -29.02
N SER A 533 8.03 -22.70 -28.29
CA SER A 533 8.79 -21.46 -28.54
C SER A 533 10.19 -21.47 -27.92
N CYS A 534 10.49 -22.44 -27.06
CA CYS A 534 11.77 -22.57 -26.36
C CYS A 534 12.67 -23.66 -26.99
N GLN A 535 12.36 -24.06 -28.22
CA GLN A 535 13.23 -24.91 -29.04
C GLN A 535 14.10 -24.03 -29.94
N ASP A 536 15.38 -23.97 -29.55
CA ASP A 536 16.50 -23.31 -30.21
C ASP A 536 16.58 -23.62 -31.72
N ASP A 537 16.77 -22.59 -32.55
CA ASP A 537 17.32 -22.76 -33.90
C ASP A 537 18.85 -22.64 -33.82
N ALA A 538 19.55 -23.44 -34.63
CA ALA A 538 20.99 -23.66 -34.53
C ALA A 538 21.87 -22.42 -34.85
N THR A 539 21.28 -21.23 -34.95
CA THR A 539 21.92 -20.00 -35.45
C THR A 539 22.29 -19.00 -34.34
N THR A 540 21.71 -19.09 -33.14
CA THR A 540 21.85 -18.03 -32.11
C THR A 540 22.79 -18.35 -30.94
N GLY A 541 23.29 -19.58 -30.81
CA GLY A 541 24.30 -19.94 -29.81
C GLY A 541 23.82 -19.98 -28.35
N LYS A 542 22.51 -20.14 -28.10
CA LYS A 542 21.94 -20.23 -26.75
C LYS A 542 22.04 -21.65 -26.16
N LEU A 543 22.12 -21.73 -24.82
CA LEU A 543 22.06 -23.00 -24.09
C LEU A 543 20.70 -23.67 -24.33
N ARG A 544 20.71 -24.95 -24.74
CA ARG A 544 19.50 -25.76 -24.95
C ARG A 544 18.67 -25.85 -23.67
N ASN A 545 17.38 -25.49 -23.76
CA ASN A 545 16.27 -25.87 -22.86
C ASN A 545 15.81 -24.91 -21.73
N VAL A 546 16.04 -23.59 -21.78
CA VAL A 546 15.39 -22.65 -20.84
C VAL A 546 14.88 -21.41 -21.58
N CYS A 547 13.59 -21.08 -21.43
CA CYS A 547 13.04 -19.79 -21.89
C CYS A 547 13.51 -18.69 -20.91
N ASP A 548 13.85 -17.49 -21.36
CA ASP A 548 14.48 -16.50 -20.48
C ASP A 548 13.56 -16.09 -19.31
N LEU A 549 12.23 -16.10 -19.50
CA LEU A 549 11.26 -15.87 -18.42
C LEU A 549 11.26 -17.00 -17.37
N GLN A 550 11.46 -18.26 -17.80
CA GLN A 550 11.59 -19.39 -16.87
C GLN A 550 12.91 -19.32 -16.11
N GLU A 551 13.99 -18.86 -16.76
CA GLU A 551 15.28 -18.59 -16.12
C GLU A 551 15.15 -17.50 -15.05
N ALA A 552 14.49 -16.38 -15.39
CA ALA A 552 14.23 -15.27 -14.47
C ALA A 552 13.50 -15.70 -13.19
N LEU A 553 12.52 -16.60 -13.34
CA LEU A 553 11.74 -17.14 -12.22
C LEU A 553 12.49 -18.23 -11.45
N ALA A 554 13.47 -18.90 -12.06
CA ALA A 554 14.27 -19.98 -11.46
C ALA A 554 15.54 -19.51 -10.72
N LEU A 555 16.01 -18.27 -10.95
CA LEU A 555 17.21 -17.70 -10.34
C LEU A 555 17.19 -17.63 -8.78
N ASP A 556 16.05 -17.84 -8.12
CA ASP A 556 15.94 -17.94 -6.65
C ASP A 556 16.60 -19.21 -6.06
N ARG A 557 16.85 -20.26 -6.87
CA ARG A 557 17.47 -21.51 -6.36
C ARG A 557 19.00 -21.53 -6.33
N ASN A 558 19.68 -20.65 -7.07
CA ASN A 558 21.14 -20.50 -6.94
C ASN A 558 21.52 -19.88 -5.59
N ALA A 559 20.63 -19.10 -4.97
CA ALA A 559 20.77 -18.64 -3.60
C ALA A 559 20.67 -19.77 -2.55
N ALA A 560 20.13 -20.94 -2.92
CA ALA A 560 19.99 -22.13 -2.06
C ALA A 560 21.02 -23.24 -2.37
N GLY A 561 21.97 -23.02 -3.30
CA GLY A 561 23.11 -23.92 -3.53
C GLY A 561 22.82 -25.20 -4.34
N LEU A 562 21.75 -25.24 -5.14
CA LEU A 562 21.44 -26.38 -6.01
C LEU A 562 21.60 -25.99 -7.49
N SER A 563 22.70 -26.42 -8.11
CA SER A 563 22.89 -26.31 -9.57
C SER A 563 21.86 -27.18 -10.30
N VAL A 564 21.17 -26.59 -11.29
CA VAL A 564 20.21 -27.26 -12.18
C VAL A 564 20.91 -27.87 -13.41
N LEU A 565 22.21 -27.59 -13.58
CA LEU A 565 23.03 -28.11 -14.66
C LEU A 565 23.73 -29.41 -14.25
N ASP A 566 23.72 -30.37 -15.17
CA ASP A 566 24.65 -31.51 -15.18
C ASP A 566 26.09 -30.98 -14.93
N PRO A 567 26.78 -31.42 -13.87
CA PRO A 567 28.18 -31.05 -13.60
C PRO A 567 29.11 -31.31 -14.80
N ASP A 568 28.71 -32.21 -15.69
CA ASP A 568 29.51 -32.67 -16.83
C ASP A 568 29.18 -31.94 -18.14
N GLY A 569 28.23 -30.98 -18.15
CA GLY A 569 27.99 -30.10 -19.30
C GLY A 569 27.35 -30.75 -20.53
N ASN A 570 26.72 -31.93 -20.40
CA ASN A 570 26.23 -32.70 -21.55
C ASN A 570 24.78 -32.39 -21.95
N GLY A 571 24.10 -31.48 -21.24
CA GLY A 571 22.74 -31.04 -21.58
C GLY A 571 21.64 -32.11 -21.37
N ILE A 572 21.89 -33.12 -20.52
CA ILE A 572 20.91 -34.17 -20.19
C ILE A 572 20.28 -33.83 -18.83
N VAL A 573 18.96 -33.62 -18.83
CA VAL A 573 18.14 -33.41 -17.63
C VAL A 573 17.83 -34.78 -17.00
N GLU A 574 18.12 -34.94 -15.70
CA GLU A 574 17.79 -36.16 -14.97
C GLU A 574 16.26 -36.41 -14.96
N PRO A 575 15.75 -37.67 -15.02
CA PRO A 575 14.32 -37.94 -15.10
C PRO A 575 13.48 -37.41 -13.92
N VAL A 576 14.08 -37.35 -12.71
CA VAL A 576 13.46 -36.74 -11.52
C VAL A 576 13.39 -35.21 -11.68
N LEU A 577 14.36 -34.62 -12.36
CA LEU A 577 14.44 -33.18 -12.66
C LEU A 577 13.46 -32.78 -13.78
N ALA A 578 13.14 -33.68 -14.72
CA ALA A 578 12.14 -33.45 -15.77
C ALA A 578 10.70 -33.32 -15.21
N ALA A 579 10.36 -34.10 -14.18
CA ALA A 579 9.09 -33.94 -13.46
C ALA A 579 9.05 -32.62 -12.67
N LEU A 580 10.15 -32.24 -12.03
CA LEU A 580 10.28 -30.91 -11.41
C LEU A 580 10.11 -29.77 -12.43
N LEU A 581 10.70 -29.88 -13.63
CA LEU A 581 10.57 -28.89 -14.70
C LEU A 581 9.14 -28.74 -15.23
N GLY A 582 8.36 -29.84 -15.26
CA GLY A 582 6.93 -29.80 -15.51
C GLY A 582 6.20 -28.96 -14.45
N ASP A 583 6.40 -29.26 -13.17
CA ASP A 583 5.83 -28.51 -12.04
C ASP A 583 6.25 -27.02 -12.04
N TYR A 584 7.49 -26.71 -12.45
CA TYR A 584 7.98 -25.33 -12.61
C TYR A 584 7.30 -24.60 -13.77
N THR A 585 7.01 -25.29 -14.87
CA THR A 585 6.31 -24.71 -16.02
C THR A 585 4.92 -24.28 -15.59
N HIS A 586 4.13 -25.19 -15.00
CA HIS A 586 2.80 -24.89 -14.45
C HIS A 586 2.82 -23.72 -13.44
N THR A 587 3.79 -23.74 -12.52
CA THR A 587 3.95 -22.70 -11.51
C THR A 587 4.26 -21.33 -12.10
N SER A 588 5.16 -21.27 -13.08
CA SER A 588 5.56 -20.02 -13.75
C SER A 588 4.41 -19.45 -14.58
N GLN A 589 3.62 -20.32 -15.21
CA GLN A 589 2.43 -19.94 -15.95
C GLN A 589 1.35 -19.34 -15.02
N HIS A 590 1.07 -19.99 -13.89
CA HIS A 590 0.14 -19.46 -12.89
C HIS A 590 0.61 -18.12 -12.31
N PHE A 591 1.91 -17.98 -12.06
CA PHE A 591 2.50 -16.73 -11.60
C PHE A 591 2.27 -15.60 -12.61
N VAL A 592 2.63 -15.82 -13.88
CA VAL A 592 2.46 -14.83 -14.96
C VAL A 592 1.00 -14.49 -15.19
N GLN A 593 0.10 -15.49 -15.13
CA GLN A 593 -1.35 -15.26 -15.18
C GLN A 593 -1.80 -14.29 -14.10
N ARG A 594 -1.42 -14.53 -12.83
CA ARG A 594 -1.79 -13.66 -11.71
C ARG A 594 -1.22 -12.26 -11.86
N VAL A 595 0.05 -12.11 -12.26
CA VAL A 595 0.67 -10.79 -12.49
C VAL A 595 -0.02 -10.00 -13.59
N ARG A 596 -0.54 -10.66 -14.63
CA ARG A 596 -1.31 -10.00 -15.70
C ARG A 596 -2.76 -9.67 -15.32
N GLY A 597 -3.27 -10.23 -14.22
CA GLY A 597 -4.66 -10.07 -13.78
C GLY A 597 -5.61 -11.22 -14.16
N PHE A 598 -5.08 -12.35 -14.63
CA PHE A 598 -5.86 -13.58 -14.79
C PHE A 598 -6.04 -14.31 -13.45
N CYS A 599 -7.04 -15.18 -13.41
CA CYS A 599 -7.16 -16.21 -12.38
C CYS A 599 -6.20 -17.38 -12.67
N VAL A 600 -5.99 -18.28 -11.70
CA VAL A 600 -5.44 -19.61 -11.98
C VAL A 600 -6.56 -20.51 -12.52
N ALA A 601 -6.30 -21.23 -13.62
CA ALA A 601 -7.26 -22.12 -14.27
C ALA A 601 -7.30 -23.52 -13.61
N HIS A 602 -8.50 -24.10 -13.44
CA HIS A 602 -8.72 -25.43 -12.85
C HIS A 602 -9.86 -26.18 -13.57
N ASP A 603 -9.87 -27.52 -13.48
CA ASP A 603 -11.04 -28.33 -13.83
C ASP A 603 -12.09 -28.24 -12.70
N ARG A 604 -13.34 -27.92 -13.09
CA ARG A 604 -14.51 -27.78 -12.20
C ARG A 604 -14.89 -29.06 -11.45
N THR A 605 -14.40 -30.22 -11.86
CA THR A 605 -14.88 -31.52 -11.36
C THR A 605 -13.96 -32.22 -10.39
N ASP A 606 -12.66 -31.91 -10.38
CA ASP A 606 -11.68 -32.59 -9.52
C ASP A 606 -10.62 -31.65 -8.90
N SER A 607 -10.73 -30.33 -9.09
CA SER A 607 -9.79 -29.31 -8.61
C SER A 607 -8.35 -29.46 -9.12
N THR A 608 -8.09 -30.31 -10.12
CA THR A 608 -6.76 -30.36 -10.75
C THR A 608 -6.52 -29.07 -11.55
N PRO A 609 -5.37 -28.40 -11.35
CA PRO A 609 -4.99 -27.28 -12.20
C PRO A 609 -4.83 -27.74 -13.65
N TYR A 610 -5.27 -26.91 -14.61
CA TYR A 610 -5.00 -27.12 -16.03
C TYR A 610 -4.36 -25.87 -16.62
N ASP A 611 -3.43 -26.06 -17.56
CA ASP A 611 -2.71 -24.98 -18.25
C ASP A 611 -3.54 -24.29 -19.33
N ASP A 612 -4.78 -23.89 -19.01
CA ASP A 612 -5.48 -22.95 -19.87
C ASP A 612 -4.87 -21.57 -19.61
N MET A 613 -4.03 -21.16 -20.54
CA MET A 613 -3.23 -19.96 -20.43
C MET A 613 -4.07 -18.68 -20.52
N THR A 614 -5.24 -18.72 -21.15
CA THR A 614 -6.16 -17.58 -21.28
C THR A 614 -7.55 -17.97 -20.76
N PRO A 615 -7.71 -18.19 -19.45
CA PRO A 615 -8.94 -18.71 -18.91
C PRO A 615 -10.08 -17.70 -19.10
N THR A 616 -11.19 -18.14 -19.68
CA THR A 616 -12.45 -17.39 -19.65
C THR A 616 -12.95 -17.27 -18.21
N GLU A 617 -13.80 -16.30 -17.88
CA GLU A 617 -14.40 -16.16 -16.53
C GLU A 617 -15.05 -17.45 -15.99
N ALA A 618 -15.53 -18.33 -16.88
CA ALA A 618 -16.14 -19.60 -16.51
C ALA A 618 -15.13 -20.66 -16.03
N LYS A 619 -13.85 -20.53 -16.40
CA LYS A 619 -12.74 -21.47 -16.08
C LYS A 619 -11.92 -21.04 -14.87
N CYS A 620 -12.38 -20.00 -14.16
CA CYS A 620 -11.66 -19.40 -13.06
C CYS A 620 -12.19 -19.86 -11.70
N ASP A 621 -11.33 -20.51 -10.93
CA ASP A 621 -11.62 -20.93 -9.55
C ASP A 621 -11.33 -19.84 -8.53
N ASN A 622 -10.44 -18.88 -8.81
CA ASN A 622 -10.14 -17.77 -7.89
C ASN A 622 -10.16 -16.40 -8.62
N ARG A 623 -11.35 -15.83 -8.77
CA ARG A 623 -11.65 -14.42 -9.09
C ARG A 623 -11.32 -13.42 -7.96
N GLN A 624 -10.27 -12.63 -8.08
CA GLN A 624 -9.97 -11.60 -7.07
C GLN A 624 -11.21 -10.72 -6.81
N PHE A 625 -11.77 -10.79 -5.60
CA PHE A 625 -13.05 -10.16 -5.23
C PHE A 625 -14.26 -10.50 -6.13
N GLY A 626 -14.30 -11.69 -6.74
CA GLY A 626 -15.39 -12.12 -7.60
C GLY A 626 -15.25 -11.73 -9.09
N GLU A 627 -14.12 -11.14 -9.50
CA GLU A 627 -13.83 -10.75 -10.90
C GLU A 627 -12.48 -11.30 -11.43
N VAL A 628 -12.41 -11.56 -12.74
CA VAL A 628 -11.16 -11.83 -13.48
C VAL A 628 -10.78 -10.53 -14.15
N ARG A 629 -9.96 -9.72 -13.49
CA ARG A 629 -9.58 -8.41 -14.02
C ARG A 629 -8.14 -8.05 -13.67
N SER A 630 -7.50 -7.35 -14.60
CA SER A 630 -6.28 -6.60 -14.32
C SER A 630 -6.61 -5.45 -13.38
N THR A 631 -5.74 -5.25 -12.39
CA THR A 631 -5.90 -4.20 -11.38
C THR A 631 -4.61 -3.40 -11.32
N LEU A 632 -4.75 -2.08 -11.20
CA LEU A 632 -3.62 -1.16 -11.03
C LEU A 632 -3.01 -1.35 -9.63
N GLY A 633 -1.68 -1.39 -9.51
CA GLY A 633 -0.99 -1.40 -8.22
C GLY A 633 -1.11 -0.10 -7.46
N GLY A 634 -0.99 -0.15 -6.13
CA GLY A 634 -1.05 1.01 -5.25
C GLY A 634 -0.07 2.12 -5.66
N LEU A 635 -0.55 3.36 -5.74
CA LEU A 635 0.28 4.52 -6.08
C LEU A 635 0.60 5.30 -4.80
N ASP A 636 1.82 5.12 -4.28
CA ASP A 636 2.18 5.56 -2.93
C ASP A 636 2.92 6.89 -2.90
N HIS A 637 4.20 6.93 -3.29
CA HIS A 637 5.00 8.16 -3.34
C HIS A 637 5.22 8.67 -4.77
N ALA A 638 5.24 7.76 -5.75
CA ALA A 638 5.45 8.11 -7.15
C ALA A 638 4.32 9.01 -7.69
N SER A 639 4.71 10.19 -8.18
CA SER A 639 3.84 11.11 -8.92
C SER A 639 3.97 10.85 -10.43
N ALA A 640 2.90 11.04 -11.19
CA ALA A 640 2.92 10.75 -12.63
C ALA A 640 3.75 11.76 -13.43
N ALA A 641 4.47 11.30 -14.46
CA ALA A 641 5.06 12.16 -15.48
C ALA A 641 4.13 12.27 -16.69
N VAL A 642 3.71 13.49 -17.04
CA VAL A 642 2.87 13.73 -18.23
C VAL A 642 3.73 14.13 -19.42
N VAL A 643 3.66 13.33 -20.49
CA VAL A 643 4.53 13.45 -21.65
C VAL A 643 3.67 13.57 -22.90
N GLY A 644 3.74 14.74 -23.54
CA GLY A 644 3.10 15.02 -24.81
C GLY A 644 4.10 15.20 -25.94
N ARG A 645 3.69 15.84 -27.03
CA ARG A 645 4.54 16.18 -28.17
C ARG A 645 5.86 16.88 -27.75
N SER A 646 6.94 16.52 -28.45
CA SER A 646 8.24 17.18 -28.37
C SER A 646 8.37 18.26 -29.45
N ASP A 647 9.09 19.34 -29.15
CA ASP A 647 9.45 20.38 -30.13
C ASP A 647 10.66 19.98 -30.99
N TYR A 648 11.47 19.01 -30.53
CA TYR A 648 12.70 18.57 -31.20
C TYR A 648 12.52 17.30 -32.04
N ILE A 649 11.40 16.60 -31.87
CA ILE A 649 11.12 15.31 -32.51
C ILE A 649 9.88 15.46 -33.39
N GLU A 650 10.02 15.15 -34.69
CA GLU A 650 8.94 15.32 -35.67
C GLU A 650 7.85 14.24 -35.58
N LEU A 651 8.08 13.15 -34.84
CA LEU A 651 7.12 12.08 -34.65
C LEU A 651 5.86 12.58 -33.91
N GLN A 652 4.69 12.42 -34.54
CA GLN A 652 3.42 12.59 -33.84
C GLN A 652 3.21 11.45 -32.85
N ARG A 653 3.03 11.80 -31.57
CA ARG A 653 2.74 10.84 -30.49
C ARG A 653 1.53 11.30 -29.66
N PRO A 654 0.79 10.36 -29.05
CA PRO A 654 -0.22 10.70 -28.05
C PRO A 654 0.42 11.29 -26.78
N ASP A 655 -0.41 11.99 -26.00
CA ASP A 655 -0.08 12.40 -24.64
C ASP A 655 -0.26 11.21 -23.70
N MET A 656 0.75 10.96 -22.87
CA MET A 656 0.87 9.82 -21.96
C MET A 656 1.10 10.29 -20.52
N ALA A 657 0.63 9.53 -19.54
CA ALA A 657 1.05 9.62 -18.15
C ALA A 657 1.82 8.35 -17.77
N TYR A 658 3.02 8.50 -17.21
CA TYR A 658 3.82 7.38 -16.70
C TYR A 658 3.88 7.44 -15.19
N ILE A 659 3.58 6.33 -14.52
CA ILE A 659 3.55 6.30 -13.05
C ILE A 659 3.94 4.91 -12.52
N GLY A 660 4.74 4.88 -11.45
CA GLY A 660 5.15 3.65 -10.78
C GLY A 660 4.16 3.21 -9.70
N GLY A 661 4.05 1.90 -9.47
CA GLY A 661 3.18 1.30 -8.46
C GLY A 661 3.88 0.35 -7.48
N LEU A 662 3.21 0.09 -6.36
CA LEU A 662 3.56 -0.91 -5.34
C LEU A 662 3.36 -2.37 -5.79
N ASP A 663 3.07 -2.57 -7.07
CA ASP A 663 3.05 -3.86 -7.74
C ASP A 663 4.34 -4.11 -8.54
N GLY A 664 5.35 -3.26 -8.36
CA GLY A 664 6.64 -3.37 -9.03
C GLY A 664 6.64 -2.93 -10.49
N GLN A 665 5.58 -2.23 -10.92
CA GLN A 665 5.37 -1.88 -12.32
C GLN A 665 5.47 -0.38 -12.56
N LEU A 666 6.01 0.00 -13.71
CA LEU A 666 5.79 1.30 -14.33
C LEU A 666 4.63 1.18 -15.33
N HIS A 667 3.57 1.95 -15.11
CA HIS A 667 2.38 1.96 -15.95
C HIS A 667 2.41 3.12 -16.95
N ALA A 668 2.12 2.84 -18.23
CA ALA A 668 1.96 3.85 -19.28
C ALA A 668 0.48 4.07 -19.60
N ILE A 669 -0.09 5.18 -19.14
CA ILE A 669 -1.51 5.50 -19.24
C ILE A 669 -1.75 6.50 -20.38
N TYR A 670 -2.61 6.15 -21.33
CA TYR A 670 -3.00 7.05 -22.42
C TYR A 670 -3.90 8.18 -21.90
N LEU A 671 -3.59 9.42 -22.29
CA LEU A 671 -4.42 10.58 -21.96
C LEU A 671 -5.25 11.04 -23.17
N ARG A 672 -4.60 11.32 -24.30
CA ARG A 672 -5.24 11.86 -25.51
C ARG A 672 -4.30 11.82 -26.72
N GLY A 673 -4.83 12.11 -27.91
CA GLY A 673 -4.05 12.25 -29.14
C GLY A 673 -4.19 11.05 -30.10
N ALA A 674 -3.89 11.28 -31.37
CA ALA A 674 -3.97 10.23 -32.37
C ALA A 674 -2.86 9.19 -32.16
N ILE A 675 -3.20 7.91 -32.34
CA ILE A 675 -2.23 6.82 -32.39
C ILE A 675 -2.14 6.36 -33.85
N PRO A 676 -1.02 6.60 -34.56
CA PRO A 676 -0.91 6.24 -35.96
C PRO A 676 -1.20 4.74 -36.19
N GLY A 677 -2.16 4.44 -37.06
CA GLY A 677 -2.52 3.07 -37.43
C GLY A 677 -3.35 2.28 -36.39
N ARG A 678 -3.79 2.90 -35.29
CA ARG A 678 -4.67 2.28 -34.29
C ARG A 678 -5.78 3.24 -33.86
N THR A 679 -6.93 2.71 -33.47
CA THR A 679 -7.97 3.51 -32.82
C THR A 679 -7.47 3.92 -31.43
N ALA A 680 -7.52 5.21 -31.12
CA ALA A 680 -7.16 5.70 -29.80
C ALA A 680 -8.09 5.11 -28.73
N PRO A 681 -7.56 4.56 -27.62
CA PRO A 681 -8.39 4.08 -26.52
C PRO A 681 -9.02 5.25 -25.75
N ALA A 682 -9.85 4.93 -24.76
CA ALA A 682 -10.35 5.95 -23.84
C ALA A 682 -9.21 6.51 -22.98
N ALA A 683 -9.29 7.78 -22.59
CA ALA A 683 -8.36 8.37 -21.63
C ALA A 683 -8.30 7.54 -20.33
N GLY A 684 -7.15 7.42 -19.69
CA GLY A 684 -6.98 6.58 -18.49
C GLY A 684 -6.77 5.09 -18.78
N THR A 685 -6.78 4.64 -20.04
CA THR A 685 -6.44 3.25 -20.39
C THR A 685 -4.92 3.04 -20.40
N GLU A 686 -4.44 1.99 -19.74
CA GLU A 686 -3.03 1.56 -19.81
C GLU A 686 -2.71 1.00 -21.21
N LEU A 687 -1.62 1.47 -21.84
CA LEU A 687 -1.12 0.91 -23.11
C LEU A 687 -0.17 -0.25 -22.88
N TRP A 688 0.75 -0.10 -21.93
CA TRP A 688 1.70 -1.14 -21.53
C TRP A 688 2.17 -0.92 -20.09
N SER A 689 2.79 -1.94 -19.53
CA SER A 689 3.45 -1.89 -18.24
C SER A 689 4.85 -2.54 -18.31
N PHE A 690 5.79 -2.01 -17.54
CA PHE A 690 7.17 -2.49 -17.45
C PHE A 690 7.52 -2.90 -16.02
N ILE A 691 8.11 -4.08 -15.84
CA ILE A 691 8.65 -4.54 -14.55
C ILE A 691 10.18 -4.51 -14.63
N PRO A 692 10.87 -3.70 -13.79
CA PRO A 692 12.33 -3.73 -13.71
C PRO A 692 12.85 -5.07 -13.20
N LYS A 693 14.05 -5.47 -13.64
CA LYS A 693 14.55 -6.84 -13.43
C LYS A 693 14.77 -7.17 -11.95
N GLY A 694 15.21 -6.18 -11.16
CA GLY A 694 15.40 -6.27 -9.71
C GLY A 694 14.10 -6.41 -8.92
N GLN A 695 12.95 -6.08 -9.52
CA GLN A 695 11.63 -6.25 -8.91
C GLN A 695 11.03 -7.64 -9.12
N LEU A 696 11.47 -8.40 -10.13
CA LEU A 696 10.91 -9.72 -10.46
C LEU A 696 10.86 -10.69 -9.26
N PRO A 697 11.94 -10.87 -8.45
CA PRO A 697 11.90 -11.80 -7.32
C PRO A 697 10.95 -11.36 -6.21
N ARG A 698 10.64 -10.06 -6.14
CA ARG A 698 9.84 -9.43 -5.08
C ARG A 698 8.36 -9.42 -5.35
N LEU A 699 7.97 -9.62 -6.61
CA LEU A 699 6.57 -9.83 -6.99
C LEU A 699 6.00 -10.99 -6.17
N ARG A 700 6.76 -12.09 -6.02
CA ARG A 700 6.36 -13.29 -5.27
C ARG A 700 5.95 -13.00 -3.83
N THR A 701 6.51 -11.97 -3.20
CA THR A 701 6.21 -11.59 -1.81
C THR A 701 5.33 -10.35 -1.68
N ASN A 702 4.87 -9.79 -2.80
CA ASN A 702 4.22 -8.49 -2.85
C ASN A 702 5.05 -7.35 -2.23
N ASP A 703 6.38 -7.48 -2.26
CA ASP A 703 7.32 -6.45 -1.81
C ASP A 703 7.93 -5.64 -2.97
N ALA A 704 7.55 -5.97 -4.21
CA ALA A 704 7.98 -5.24 -5.40
C ALA A 704 7.40 -3.83 -5.40
N ARG A 705 8.16 -2.86 -5.93
CA ARG A 705 7.72 -1.46 -6.02
C ARG A 705 8.53 -0.71 -7.05
N VAL A 706 7.85 0.18 -7.78
CA VAL A 706 8.43 1.28 -8.55
C VAL A 706 7.85 2.54 -7.92
N ASP A 707 8.60 3.16 -7.02
CA ASP A 707 8.06 4.16 -6.09
C ASP A 707 8.78 5.51 -6.16
N ILE A 708 9.56 5.74 -7.23
CA ILE A 708 10.14 7.06 -7.54
C ILE A 708 9.35 7.68 -8.68
N SER A 709 8.96 8.94 -8.51
CA SER A 709 8.35 9.75 -9.57
C SER A 709 9.22 9.70 -10.84
N PRO A 710 8.69 9.24 -11.98
CA PRO A 710 9.44 9.22 -13.22
C PRO A 710 9.86 10.63 -13.65
N VAL A 711 11.07 10.77 -14.19
CA VAL A 711 11.52 12.00 -14.85
C VAL A 711 11.63 11.74 -16.35
N VAL A 712 11.16 12.68 -17.16
CA VAL A 712 11.14 12.55 -18.62
C VAL A 712 11.69 13.81 -19.26
N SER A 713 12.66 13.64 -20.15
CA SER A 713 13.23 14.73 -20.94
C SER A 713 13.49 14.30 -22.38
N ASP A 714 13.43 15.27 -23.29
CA ASP A 714 14.06 15.10 -24.59
C ASP A 714 15.58 15.23 -24.41
N VAL A 715 16.32 14.25 -24.91
CA VAL A 715 17.78 14.12 -24.80
C VAL A 715 18.38 13.90 -26.17
N TYR A 716 19.59 14.41 -26.38
CA TYR A 716 20.34 14.23 -27.61
C TYR A 716 21.41 13.16 -27.38
N VAL A 717 21.19 11.98 -27.95
CA VAL A 717 21.89 10.74 -27.58
C VAL A 717 22.22 9.91 -28.82
N ASP A 718 23.25 9.07 -28.69
CA ASP A 718 23.82 8.26 -29.76
C ASP A 718 23.54 6.76 -29.54
N TYR A 719 22.35 6.34 -29.97
CA TYR A 719 21.94 4.95 -30.09
C TYR A 719 20.86 4.77 -31.16
N GLU A 720 20.80 3.57 -31.70
CA GLU A 720 19.76 3.15 -32.63
C GLU A 720 19.44 1.67 -32.40
N ASP A 721 18.24 1.39 -31.90
CA ASP A 721 17.62 0.06 -31.84
C ASP A 721 17.31 -0.37 -33.28
N ALA A 722 18.26 -1.06 -33.90
CA ALA A 722 18.28 -1.34 -35.33
C ALA A 722 17.39 -2.54 -35.67
N ASP A 723 17.30 -3.51 -34.77
CA ASP A 723 16.49 -4.72 -34.94
C ASP A 723 15.05 -4.59 -34.42
N ARG A 724 14.77 -3.55 -33.61
CA ARG A 724 13.47 -3.21 -33.02
C ARG A 724 12.96 -4.25 -32.05
N ASP A 725 13.86 -4.92 -31.34
CA ASP A 725 13.49 -5.87 -30.29
C ASP A 725 13.08 -5.16 -28.98
N GLY A 726 13.35 -3.85 -28.87
CA GLY A 726 12.97 -3.00 -27.75
C GLY A 726 13.94 -3.05 -26.57
N VAL A 727 15.17 -3.49 -26.78
CA VAL A 727 16.33 -3.28 -25.90
C VAL A 727 17.47 -2.69 -26.74
N LEU A 728 18.57 -2.30 -26.11
CA LEU A 728 19.78 -1.88 -26.83
C LEU A 728 20.92 -2.83 -26.53
N ASP A 729 21.42 -3.48 -27.57
CA ASP A 729 22.62 -4.29 -27.51
C ASP A 729 23.89 -3.41 -27.38
N PRO A 730 25.03 -3.98 -26.94
CA PRO A 730 26.27 -3.22 -26.79
C PRO A 730 26.75 -2.54 -28.08
N ASP A 731 26.50 -3.12 -29.25
CA ASP A 731 26.88 -2.59 -30.57
C ASP A 731 25.89 -1.57 -31.16
N GLU A 732 24.66 -1.53 -30.66
CA GLU A 732 23.65 -0.50 -30.98
C GLU A 732 23.86 0.81 -30.21
N ARG A 733 24.82 0.82 -29.29
CA ARG A 733 25.24 1.97 -28.50
C ARG A 733 26.46 2.62 -29.13
N ASN A 734 26.48 3.96 -29.17
CA ASN A 734 27.60 4.75 -29.73
C ASN A 734 27.80 4.52 -31.24
N THR A 735 26.71 4.56 -32.00
CA THR A 735 26.70 4.40 -33.47
C THR A 735 27.41 5.54 -34.22
N GLY A 736 27.73 6.65 -33.54
CA GLY A 736 28.19 7.91 -34.11
C GLY A 736 27.05 8.80 -34.63
N ILE A 737 25.79 8.40 -34.46
CA ILE A 737 24.60 9.08 -34.98
C ILE A 737 23.76 9.61 -33.82
N TYR A 738 23.83 10.91 -33.58
CA TYR A 738 23.06 11.55 -32.54
C TYR A 738 21.66 11.94 -33.02
N ARG A 739 20.64 11.62 -32.24
CA ARG A 739 19.25 12.04 -32.49
C ARG A 739 18.59 12.50 -31.20
N TRP A 740 17.58 13.36 -31.34
CA TRP A 740 16.68 13.68 -30.24
C TRP A 740 15.79 12.47 -29.94
N ARG A 741 15.75 12.10 -28.67
CA ARG A 741 14.96 11.01 -28.10
C ARG A 741 14.24 11.50 -26.85
N THR A 742 13.11 10.94 -26.52
CA THR A 742 12.46 11.21 -25.22
C THR A 742 12.76 10.07 -24.27
N VAL A 743 13.59 10.33 -23.27
CA VAL A 743 14.01 9.33 -22.29
C VAL A 743 13.26 9.53 -20.98
N LEU A 744 12.67 8.44 -20.50
CA LEU A 744 12.06 8.30 -19.19
C LEU A 744 13.02 7.56 -18.27
N VAL A 745 13.20 8.06 -17.06
CA VAL A 745 13.97 7.39 -16.00
C VAL A 745 13.11 7.26 -14.74
N SER A 746 13.18 6.11 -14.08
CA SER A 746 12.54 5.86 -12.79
C SER A 746 13.33 4.79 -12.02
N GLY A 747 12.83 4.37 -10.86
CA GLY A 747 13.49 3.38 -10.02
C GLY A 747 12.59 2.81 -8.94
N SER A 748 13.12 1.83 -8.22
CA SER A 748 12.36 1.07 -7.21
C SER A 748 11.95 1.92 -6.00
N GLY A 749 12.67 3.00 -5.73
CA GLY A 749 12.50 3.79 -4.52
C GLY A 749 13.18 3.14 -3.33
N ARG A 750 12.40 2.91 -2.27
CA ARG A 750 12.88 2.25 -1.06
C ARG A 750 13.11 0.75 -1.28
N LEU A 751 14.02 0.21 -0.49
CA LEU A 751 14.36 -1.19 -0.36
C LEU A 751 14.88 -1.85 -1.64
N GLY A 752 15.28 -1.15 -2.71
CA GLY A 752 15.51 -1.78 -4.02
C GLY A 752 16.83 -1.47 -4.72
N GLY A 753 17.46 -0.32 -4.45
CA GLY A 753 18.75 0.04 -5.06
C GLY A 753 18.79 -0.15 -6.59
N GLU A 754 17.71 0.21 -7.28
CA GLU A 754 17.51 -0.02 -8.72
C GLU A 754 17.01 1.24 -9.43
N MET A 755 17.58 1.51 -10.61
CA MET A 755 17.17 2.56 -11.55
C MET A 755 17.13 2.00 -12.97
N PHE A 756 16.22 2.49 -13.79
CA PHE A 756 16.12 2.08 -15.18
C PHE A 756 15.71 3.24 -16.08
N ALA A 757 16.02 3.13 -17.37
CA ALA A 757 15.59 4.08 -18.37
C ALA A 757 14.98 3.43 -19.60
N LEU A 758 13.97 4.10 -20.14
CA LEU A 758 13.24 3.73 -21.34
C LEU A 758 13.30 4.89 -22.34
N ASP A 759 13.57 4.60 -23.61
CA ASP A 759 13.21 5.49 -24.71
C ASP A 759 11.71 5.36 -24.97
N VAL A 760 10.99 6.45 -24.74
CA VAL A 760 9.54 6.60 -24.98
C VAL A 760 9.26 7.62 -26.08
N THR A 761 10.22 7.82 -26.99
CA THR A 761 10.05 8.65 -28.20
C THR A 761 8.79 8.25 -28.94
N ASP A 762 8.64 6.95 -29.23
CA ASP A 762 7.40 6.35 -29.67
C ASP A 762 6.77 5.57 -28.51
N PRO A 763 5.72 6.09 -27.84
CA PRO A 763 5.14 5.44 -26.68
C PRO A 763 4.47 4.10 -27.01
N ARG A 764 4.36 3.70 -28.28
CA ARG A 764 3.84 2.38 -28.70
C ARG A 764 4.90 1.29 -28.68
N TYR A 765 6.18 1.67 -28.77
CA TYR A 765 7.31 0.75 -28.89
C TYR A 765 8.43 1.22 -27.96
N PRO A 766 8.26 1.09 -26.63
CA PRO A 766 9.30 1.49 -25.70
C PRO A 766 10.54 0.60 -25.84
N THR A 767 11.71 1.23 -25.88
CA THR A 767 13.01 0.57 -25.89
C THR A 767 13.66 0.73 -24.51
N VAL A 768 14.09 -0.36 -23.89
CA VAL A 768 14.79 -0.30 -22.59
C VAL A 768 16.24 0.03 -22.84
N LEU A 769 16.67 1.19 -22.35
CA LEU A 769 18.03 1.69 -22.55
C LEU A 769 19.01 1.05 -21.58
N TRP A 770 18.64 0.93 -20.31
CA TRP A 770 19.46 0.33 -19.28
C TRP A 770 18.63 0.07 -18.02
N ASP A 771 19.08 -0.88 -17.21
CA ASP A 771 18.52 -1.23 -15.90
C ASP A 771 19.68 -1.60 -14.98
N VAL A 772 19.95 -0.76 -13.97
CA VAL A 772 21.09 -0.87 -13.05
C VAL A 772 20.61 -1.20 -11.65
N THR A 773 21.28 -2.16 -11.00
CA THR A 773 20.98 -2.57 -9.61
C THR A 773 22.25 -2.72 -8.79
N ALA A 774 22.21 -2.33 -7.52
CA ALA A 774 23.33 -2.57 -6.59
C ALA A 774 23.60 -4.06 -6.31
N ALA A 775 22.61 -4.92 -6.57
CA ALA A 775 22.72 -6.35 -6.36
C ALA A 775 23.51 -7.06 -7.48
N GLN A 776 23.33 -6.62 -8.73
CA GLN A 776 23.81 -7.34 -9.92
C GLN A 776 24.94 -6.58 -10.64
N ASP A 777 24.91 -5.24 -10.66
CA ASP A 777 25.88 -4.42 -11.40
C ASP A 777 27.03 -3.98 -10.48
N ARG A 778 28.08 -4.81 -10.36
CA ARG A 778 29.20 -4.62 -9.40
C ARG A 778 30.59 -4.64 -10.05
N THR A 779 30.65 -4.54 -11.37
CA THR A 779 31.89 -4.74 -12.12
C THR A 779 32.74 -3.47 -12.13
N ASN A 780 34.00 -3.61 -11.70
CA ASN A 780 35.01 -2.58 -11.95
C ASN A 780 35.53 -2.74 -13.38
N ASP A 781 35.62 -1.64 -14.14
CA ASP A 781 36.19 -1.67 -15.50
C ASP A 781 37.64 -2.15 -15.46
N PRO A 782 38.04 -3.15 -16.26
CA PRO A 782 39.45 -3.50 -16.41
C PRO A 782 40.24 -2.45 -17.21
N ASP A 783 39.62 -1.59 -18.03
CA ASP A 783 40.30 -0.54 -18.80
C ASP A 783 40.19 0.84 -18.13
N THR A 784 41.16 1.14 -17.28
CA THR A 784 41.23 2.41 -16.54
C THR A 784 41.62 3.62 -17.41
N ALA A 785 42.06 3.43 -18.65
CA ALA A 785 42.60 4.51 -19.48
C ALA A 785 41.52 5.46 -20.02
N ASN A 786 40.27 5.01 -20.14
CA ASN A 786 39.13 5.79 -20.65
C ASN A 786 38.00 5.96 -19.60
N ASN A 787 38.23 5.51 -18.37
CA ASN A 787 37.21 5.55 -17.32
C ASN A 787 37.12 6.95 -16.70
N THR A 788 35.96 7.60 -16.88
CA THR A 788 35.69 8.95 -16.33
C THR A 788 34.88 8.93 -15.04
N ALA A 789 34.58 7.75 -14.46
CA ALA A 789 33.78 7.58 -13.26
C ALA A 789 34.56 7.95 -11.97
N PHE A 790 34.89 9.24 -11.85
CA PHE A 790 35.56 9.82 -10.70
C PHE A 790 34.78 9.52 -9.43
N TRP A 791 35.47 9.09 -8.38
CA TRP A 791 34.91 8.76 -7.09
C TRP A 791 35.61 9.55 -5.99
N TRP A 792 34.84 10.42 -5.34
CA TRP A 792 35.26 11.26 -4.24
C TRP A 792 34.70 10.76 -2.92
N SER A 793 35.54 10.70 -1.88
CA SER A 793 35.14 10.28 -0.54
C SER A 793 35.52 11.33 0.48
N ASP A 794 34.53 11.96 1.10
CA ASP A 794 34.74 12.95 2.17
C ASP A 794 34.66 12.30 3.55
N ARG A 795 35.51 11.30 3.83
CA ARG A 795 35.46 10.55 5.09
C ARG A 795 36.09 11.33 6.25
N GLN A 796 35.36 11.47 7.34
CA GLN A 796 35.87 12.10 8.56
C GLN A 796 37.10 11.35 9.13
N GLY A 797 38.14 12.10 9.50
CA GLY A 797 39.39 11.54 10.07
C GLY A 797 40.42 11.09 9.03
N VAL A 798 40.09 11.17 7.75
CA VAL A 798 41.02 11.04 6.62
C VAL A 798 41.32 12.44 6.08
N PRO A 799 42.54 12.76 5.63
CA PRO A 799 42.80 14.01 4.91
C PRO A 799 41.81 14.15 3.74
N ALA A 800 41.23 15.34 3.58
CA ALA A 800 40.30 15.59 2.48
C ALA A 800 41.05 15.42 1.15
N PRO A 801 40.42 14.82 0.12
CA PRO A 801 40.99 14.79 -1.23
C PRO A 801 41.33 16.20 -1.70
N ASP A 802 42.41 16.35 -2.48
CA ASP A 802 42.60 17.59 -3.20
C ASP A 802 41.61 17.65 -4.38
N TYR A 803 40.43 18.21 -4.12
CA TYR A 803 39.39 18.40 -5.13
C TYR A 803 39.84 19.29 -6.30
N ALA A 804 40.98 19.98 -6.17
CA ALA A 804 41.62 20.71 -7.26
C ALA A 804 42.38 19.82 -8.26
N ASN A 805 42.65 18.57 -7.90
CA ASN A 805 43.43 17.63 -8.70
C ASN A 805 42.61 16.38 -9.02
N LEU A 806 42.16 16.24 -10.27
CA LEU A 806 41.37 15.08 -10.70
C LEU A 806 42.10 13.73 -10.50
N ASN A 807 43.44 13.73 -10.41
CA ASN A 807 44.20 12.50 -10.15
C ASN A 807 44.06 11.99 -8.71
N ASP A 808 43.57 12.83 -7.79
CA ASP A 808 43.29 12.44 -6.41
C ASP A 808 41.92 11.74 -6.29
N ALA A 809 41.07 11.84 -7.31
CA ALA A 809 39.84 11.05 -7.39
C ALA A 809 40.18 9.56 -7.52
N ARG A 810 39.44 8.73 -6.79
CA ARG A 810 39.48 7.29 -7.05
C ARG A 810 38.76 7.03 -8.37
N ILE A 811 39.18 6.03 -9.12
CA ILE A 811 38.42 5.58 -10.28
C ILE A 811 37.60 4.37 -9.87
N SER A 812 36.28 4.49 -9.97
CA SER A 812 35.35 3.37 -9.78
C SER A 812 34.95 2.80 -11.14
N GLY A 813 34.47 1.55 -11.24
CA GLY A 813 33.90 1.06 -12.50
C GLY A 813 32.68 1.88 -12.94
N PRO A 814 32.49 2.17 -14.24
CA PRO A 814 31.31 2.87 -14.76
C PRO A 814 30.02 2.05 -14.61
N TYR A 815 30.15 0.76 -14.29
CA TYR A 815 29.03 -0.15 -13.99
C TYR A 815 29.11 -0.75 -12.58
N ASN A 816 29.92 -0.16 -11.68
CA ASN A 816 29.94 -0.58 -10.29
C ASN A 816 28.94 0.25 -9.48
N TYR A 817 27.80 -0.35 -9.18
CA TYR A 817 26.70 0.21 -8.40
C TYR A 817 26.60 -0.38 -6.99
N THR A 818 27.66 -1.02 -6.48
CA THR A 818 27.64 -1.72 -5.18
C THR A 818 27.18 -0.84 -4.01
N ASP A 819 27.48 0.46 -4.05
CA ASP A 819 27.11 1.42 -3.00
C ASP A 819 25.77 2.15 -3.27
N PHE A 820 25.12 1.87 -4.40
CA PHE A 820 23.89 2.53 -4.83
C PHE A 820 22.68 2.07 -4.00
N GLY A 821 22.31 2.87 -3.01
CA GLY A 821 21.20 2.55 -2.11
C GLY A 821 19.84 2.98 -2.66
N ASP A 822 18.91 3.16 -1.73
CA ASP A 822 17.59 3.68 -2.00
C ASP A 822 17.63 5.18 -2.33
N ALA A 823 16.73 5.63 -3.19
CA ALA A 823 16.51 7.04 -3.52
C ALA A 823 15.01 7.37 -3.44
N LEU A 824 14.68 8.65 -3.25
CA LEU A 824 13.31 9.17 -3.29
C LEU A 824 13.08 10.20 -4.40
N ALA A 825 14.15 10.73 -5.00
CA ALA A 825 14.09 11.72 -6.06
C ALA A 825 15.34 11.67 -6.95
N MET A 826 15.21 12.20 -8.16
CA MET A 826 16.27 12.25 -9.18
C MET A 826 16.11 13.48 -10.08
N ASN A 827 17.18 13.90 -10.74
CA ASN A 827 17.17 14.99 -11.72
C ASN A 827 17.81 14.54 -13.02
N LEU A 828 17.10 14.64 -14.14
CA LEU A 828 17.64 14.47 -15.48
C LEU A 828 17.95 15.84 -16.09
N VAL A 829 19.21 16.11 -16.40
CA VAL A 829 19.68 17.46 -16.75
C VAL A 829 20.67 17.49 -17.91
N PRO A 830 20.63 18.55 -18.76
CA PRO A 830 21.65 18.77 -19.78
C PRO A 830 22.95 19.30 -19.16
N VAL A 831 24.09 18.78 -19.63
CA VAL A 831 25.44 19.15 -19.24
C VAL A 831 26.35 19.18 -20.47
N ARG A 832 27.12 20.24 -20.67
CA ARG A 832 28.08 20.33 -21.79
C ARG A 832 29.43 19.74 -21.41
N ARG A 833 29.79 18.60 -21.99
CA ARG A 833 31.15 18.04 -21.93
C ARG A 833 31.83 18.21 -23.29
N GLY A 834 32.57 19.32 -23.46
CA GLY A 834 33.17 19.69 -24.75
C GLY A 834 32.13 20.20 -25.74
N ASN A 835 32.21 19.78 -27.00
CA ASN A 835 31.30 20.24 -28.07
C ASN A 835 30.01 19.41 -28.19
N VAL A 836 29.82 18.39 -27.35
CA VAL A 836 28.67 17.48 -27.40
C VAL A 836 27.86 17.64 -26.11
N PRO A 837 26.53 17.86 -26.17
CA PRO A 837 25.70 17.84 -24.99
C PRO A 837 25.62 16.41 -24.44
N SER A 838 25.81 16.27 -23.13
CA SER A 838 25.57 15.04 -22.37
C SER A 838 24.35 15.26 -21.49
N PHE A 839 23.49 14.26 -21.36
CA PHE A 839 22.32 14.33 -20.50
C PHE A 839 22.55 13.38 -19.33
N GLN A 840 22.57 13.94 -18.12
CA GLN A 840 22.99 13.24 -16.93
C GLN A 840 21.83 13.09 -15.95
N LEU A 841 21.69 11.89 -15.38
CA LEU A 841 20.84 11.62 -14.24
C LEU A 841 21.63 11.84 -12.96
N ILE A 842 21.26 12.84 -12.18
CA ILE A 842 21.82 13.11 -10.84
C ILE A 842 20.89 12.53 -9.78
N VAL A 843 21.39 11.63 -8.96
CA VAL A 843 20.60 10.93 -7.93
C VAL A 843 21.37 10.86 -6.62
N ALA A 844 20.67 11.15 -5.52
CA ALA A 844 21.20 10.98 -4.16
C ALA A 844 20.59 9.73 -3.54
N THR A 845 21.43 8.87 -2.96
CA THR A 845 21.02 7.63 -2.30
C THR A 845 21.61 7.54 -0.91
N ASN A 846 21.05 6.67 -0.05
CA ASN A 846 21.79 6.18 1.11
C ASN A 846 22.82 5.12 0.69
N GLY A 847 23.61 4.59 1.62
CA GLY A 847 24.53 3.48 1.33
C GLY A 847 23.80 2.13 1.25
N ALA A 848 24.05 1.34 0.20
CA ALA A 848 23.42 0.02 0.01
C ALA A 848 24.00 -1.10 0.90
N THR A 849 25.28 -0.99 1.28
CA THR A 849 25.97 -2.05 2.04
C THR A 849 25.59 -1.99 3.52
N SER A 850 25.35 -3.15 4.14
CA SER A 850 24.97 -3.24 5.56
C SER A 850 26.03 -2.58 6.45
N GLY A 851 25.68 -1.50 7.13
CA GLY A 851 26.57 -0.73 8.02
C GLY A 851 27.20 0.52 7.41
N ALA A 852 27.00 0.79 6.11
CA ALA A 852 27.44 2.03 5.49
C ALA A 852 26.40 3.15 5.72
N GLN A 853 26.45 3.78 6.90
CA GLN A 853 25.71 5.02 7.17
C GLN A 853 26.35 6.16 6.37
N GLN A 854 25.80 6.50 5.20
CA GLN A 854 26.40 7.51 4.32
C GLN A 854 25.43 8.11 3.32
N LEU A 855 25.74 9.33 2.87
CA LEU A 855 25.19 9.92 1.65
C LEU A 855 26.03 9.44 0.46
N GLN A 856 25.36 9.04 -0.61
CA GLN A 856 25.94 8.80 -1.93
C GLN A 856 25.26 9.71 -2.95
N VAL A 857 26.02 10.23 -3.90
CA VAL A 857 25.51 11.00 -5.04
C VAL A 857 26.15 10.46 -6.31
N PHE A 858 25.33 10.12 -7.28
CA PHE A 858 25.76 9.58 -8.56
C PHE A 858 25.31 10.49 -9.71
N ALA A 859 26.17 10.63 -10.72
CA ALA A 859 25.75 11.06 -12.05
C ALA A 859 25.86 9.91 -13.03
N LEU A 860 24.78 9.62 -13.74
CA LEU A 860 24.73 8.57 -14.77
C LEU A 860 24.47 9.20 -16.14
N ASP A 861 25.06 8.66 -17.19
CA ASP A 861 24.69 9.01 -18.54
C ASP A 861 23.29 8.44 -18.86
N SER A 862 22.38 9.31 -19.28
CA SER A 862 20.97 8.94 -19.48
C SER A 862 20.72 7.99 -20.65
N GLY A 863 21.61 7.93 -21.64
CA GLY A 863 21.48 7.02 -22.78
C GLY A 863 22.05 5.62 -22.49
N THR A 864 23.09 5.54 -21.67
CA THR A 864 23.86 4.29 -21.48
C THR A 864 23.82 3.71 -20.08
N GLY A 865 23.38 4.48 -19.09
CA GLY A 865 23.40 4.04 -17.68
C GLY A 865 24.83 3.87 -17.15
N LYS A 866 25.83 4.49 -17.80
CA LYS A 866 27.21 4.52 -17.30
C LYS A 866 27.33 5.55 -16.20
N LYS A 867 27.92 5.18 -15.08
CA LYS A 867 28.31 6.11 -14.02
C LYS A 867 29.41 7.05 -14.54
N LEU A 868 29.14 8.35 -14.46
CA LEU A 868 30.03 9.44 -14.86
C LEU A 868 30.82 9.99 -13.69
N TRP A 869 30.28 9.97 -12.48
CA TRP A 869 31.00 10.24 -11.23
C TRP A 869 30.17 9.78 -10.03
N GLN A 870 30.83 9.65 -8.89
CA GLN A 870 30.28 9.32 -7.59
C GLN A 870 30.90 10.20 -6.52
N TRP A 871 30.09 10.67 -5.58
CA TRP A 871 30.56 11.37 -4.39
C TRP A 871 29.92 10.76 -3.15
N GLU A 872 30.72 10.51 -2.11
CA GLU A 872 30.24 9.93 -0.87
C GLU A 872 30.61 10.75 0.37
N ARG A 873 29.69 10.74 1.34
CA ARG A 873 29.91 11.27 2.69
C ARG A 873 29.47 10.27 3.75
N PRO A 874 30.41 9.50 4.33
CA PRO A 874 30.15 8.68 5.49
C PRO A 874 29.73 9.52 6.70
N TYR A 875 28.72 9.06 7.42
CA TYR A 875 28.21 9.66 8.65
C TYR A 875 28.89 9.08 9.90
N GLY A 876 28.74 9.78 11.03
CA GLY A 876 29.14 9.25 12.33
C GLY A 876 28.22 8.12 12.81
N ALA A 877 28.71 7.27 13.72
CA ALA A 877 28.01 6.08 14.22
C ALA A 877 26.63 6.33 14.88
N GLY A 878 26.25 7.59 15.13
CA GLY A 878 24.96 8.00 15.69
C GLY A 878 23.93 8.47 14.67
N THR A 879 24.28 8.50 13.38
CA THR A 879 23.42 9.03 12.31
C THR A 879 22.76 7.87 11.55
N SER A 880 21.46 7.97 11.30
CA SER A 880 20.72 6.94 10.56
C SER A 880 21.13 6.89 9.09
N ASN A 881 21.14 5.68 8.49
CA ASN A 881 21.30 5.49 7.05
C ASN A 881 19.97 5.70 6.29
N SER A 882 19.22 6.74 6.67
CA SER A 882 17.94 7.07 6.03
C SER A 882 18.17 7.61 4.62
N VAL A 883 17.16 7.44 3.76
CA VAL A 883 17.22 7.91 2.37
C VAL A 883 17.28 9.45 2.34
N PRO A 884 18.23 10.06 1.62
CA PRO A 884 18.28 11.52 1.44
C PRO A 884 17.12 12.02 0.58
N GLY A 885 16.79 13.31 0.71
CA GLY A 885 15.65 13.91 0.03
C GLY A 885 15.77 13.97 -1.50
N GLY A 886 17.00 14.16 -2.00
CA GLY A 886 17.30 14.32 -3.43
C GLY A 886 18.24 15.49 -3.69
N THR A 887 18.42 15.82 -4.98
CA THR A 887 19.34 16.88 -5.42
C THR A 887 18.60 18.03 -6.09
N SER A 888 19.26 19.18 -6.21
CA SER A 888 18.84 20.28 -7.06
C SER A 888 20.00 20.76 -7.89
N THR A 889 19.75 21.23 -9.10
CA THR A 889 20.79 21.64 -10.03
C THR A 889 20.61 23.08 -10.47
N LEU A 890 21.71 23.75 -10.81
CA LEU A 890 21.69 25.14 -11.24
C LEU A 890 22.65 25.35 -12.41
N ASP A 891 22.13 26.00 -13.44
CA ASP A 891 22.89 26.69 -14.49
C ASP A 891 23.21 28.10 -13.98
N VAL A 892 24.49 28.34 -13.72
CA VAL A 892 24.99 29.54 -13.04
C VAL A 892 25.21 30.67 -14.04
N ASP A 893 25.59 30.35 -15.28
CA ASP A 893 25.92 31.33 -16.32
C ASP A 893 24.90 31.44 -17.46
N ASN A 894 23.80 30.69 -17.36
CA ASN A 894 22.64 30.67 -18.24
C ASN A 894 23.00 30.27 -19.68
N ASP A 895 23.92 29.32 -19.85
CA ASP A 895 24.35 28.83 -21.17
C ASP A 895 23.57 27.59 -21.67
N GLY A 896 22.66 27.07 -20.84
CA GLY A 896 21.85 25.87 -21.09
C GLY A 896 22.49 24.56 -20.59
N SER A 897 23.66 24.63 -19.98
CA SER A 897 24.32 23.54 -19.25
C SER A 897 24.16 23.75 -17.75
N MET A 898 23.83 22.70 -17.01
CA MET A 898 23.93 22.79 -15.55
C MET A 898 25.40 22.84 -15.11
N ASP A 899 25.66 23.46 -13.95
CA ASP A 899 27.00 23.64 -13.37
C ASP A 899 27.14 23.09 -11.95
N ARG A 900 26.04 23.11 -11.19
CA ARG A 900 26.04 22.83 -9.74
C ARG A 900 25.03 21.77 -9.38
N VAL A 901 25.36 21.00 -8.34
CA VAL A 901 24.46 20.08 -7.66
C VAL A 901 24.42 20.44 -6.17
N TYR A 902 23.22 20.66 -5.63
CA TYR A 902 22.96 20.90 -4.21
C TYR A 902 22.28 19.67 -3.60
N VAL A 903 22.76 19.23 -2.44
CA VAL A 903 22.22 18.03 -1.76
C VAL A 903 22.29 18.16 -0.25
N GLY A 904 21.20 17.82 0.43
CA GLY A 904 21.12 17.76 1.88
C GLY A 904 21.46 16.37 2.43
N ASP A 905 21.99 16.30 3.65
CA ASP A 905 22.35 15.04 4.30
C ASP A 905 21.67 14.82 5.67
N MET A 906 21.82 13.59 6.20
CA MET A 906 21.21 13.17 7.47
C MET A 906 21.88 13.76 8.72
N GLU A 907 22.97 14.53 8.58
CA GLU A 907 23.61 15.26 9.68
C GLU A 907 23.26 16.76 9.63
N GLY A 908 22.38 17.17 8.72
CA GLY A 908 21.93 18.55 8.59
C GLY A 908 22.87 19.44 7.78
N ARG A 909 23.69 18.86 6.91
CA ARG A 909 24.60 19.60 6.03
C ARG A 909 24.06 19.68 4.62
N LEU A 910 24.24 20.84 4.01
CA LEU A 910 23.95 21.13 2.61
C LEU A 910 25.28 21.20 1.86
N TRP A 911 25.43 20.36 0.85
CA TRP A 911 26.62 20.26 0.01
C TRP A 911 26.37 20.91 -1.35
N GLU A 912 27.46 21.38 -1.94
CA GLU A 912 27.49 21.96 -3.28
C GLU A 912 28.62 21.28 -4.05
N LEU A 913 28.24 20.54 -5.09
CA LEU A 913 29.14 19.75 -5.91
C LEU A 913 29.18 20.30 -7.34
N ASP A 914 30.32 20.13 -7.98
CA ASP A 914 30.48 20.36 -9.41
C ASP A 914 29.77 19.27 -10.20
N ILE A 915 28.93 19.65 -11.16
CA ILE A 915 28.15 18.66 -11.91
C ILE A 915 28.98 17.87 -12.94
N HIS A 916 30.15 18.37 -13.34
CA HIS A 916 30.96 17.71 -14.34
C HIS A 916 31.81 16.60 -13.71
N THR A 917 32.23 16.76 -12.46
CA THR A 917 33.25 15.91 -11.82
C THR A 917 32.80 15.30 -10.49
N GLY A 918 31.71 15.79 -9.89
CA GLY A 918 31.27 15.42 -8.55
C GLY A 918 32.14 15.99 -7.42
N ALA A 919 33.10 16.86 -7.74
CA ALA A 919 34.00 17.45 -6.76
C ALA A 919 33.24 18.38 -5.80
N ASN A 920 33.56 18.35 -4.51
CA ASN A 920 33.02 19.33 -3.57
C ASN A 920 33.66 20.70 -3.84
N LEU A 921 32.82 21.69 -4.14
CA LEU A 921 33.27 23.04 -4.48
C LEU A 921 33.68 23.87 -3.25
N ASN A 922 33.39 23.38 -2.05
CA ASN A 922 33.74 24.01 -0.78
C ASN A 922 34.98 23.34 -0.15
N ALA A 923 36.01 23.13 -0.97
CA ALA A 923 37.31 22.60 -0.55
C ALA A 923 38.36 23.73 -0.46
N PHE A 924 39.04 23.84 0.68
CA PHE A 924 40.00 24.92 0.95
C PHE A 924 41.31 24.40 1.55
N THR A 925 42.44 25.02 1.22
CA THR A 925 43.73 24.73 1.86
C THR A 925 43.92 25.59 3.09
N ASN A 926 44.31 24.95 4.19
CA ASN A 926 44.78 25.60 5.40
C ASN A 926 46.30 25.56 5.43
N ALA A 927 46.93 26.72 5.62
CA ALA A 927 48.39 26.87 5.67
C ALA A 927 49.10 26.02 6.76
N SER A 928 48.37 25.50 7.76
CA SER A 928 48.93 24.72 8.88
C SER A 928 48.39 23.28 8.98
N ALA A 929 47.32 22.93 8.28
CA ALA A 929 46.60 21.66 8.46
C ALA A 929 46.32 20.87 7.17
N GLY A 930 46.64 21.41 5.99
CA GLY A 930 46.36 20.78 4.68
C GLY A 930 45.00 21.16 4.10
N THR A 931 44.54 20.42 3.08
CA THR A 931 43.23 20.61 2.42
C THR A 931 42.09 20.12 3.32
N GLY A 932 41.00 20.90 3.41
CA GLY A 932 39.78 20.55 4.13
C GLY A 932 38.55 20.65 3.21
N SER A 933 37.59 19.74 3.41
CA SER A 933 36.28 19.70 2.74
C SER A 933 35.19 20.19 3.71
N TYR A 934 34.35 21.10 3.25
CA TYR A 934 33.32 21.73 4.08
C TYR A 934 31.97 21.72 3.37
N PRO A 935 30.84 21.70 4.10
CA PRO A 935 29.53 21.89 3.48
C PRO A 935 29.33 23.37 3.11
N LEU A 936 28.43 23.64 2.16
CA LEU A 936 27.96 24.99 1.87
C LEU A 936 27.29 25.58 3.12
N PHE A 937 26.46 24.79 3.79
CA PHE A 937 25.78 25.20 5.01
C PHE A 937 25.62 23.99 5.95
N SER A 938 25.64 24.24 7.25
CA SER A 938 25.27 23.26 8.27
C SER A 938 24.23 23.85 9.21
N THR A 939 23.22 23.07 9.55
CA THR A 939 22.29 23.43 10.63
C THR A 939 23.02 23.53 11.97
N ASP A 940 22.40 24.20 12.93
CA ASP A 940 22.92 24.37 14.30
C ASP A 940 22.83 23.10 15.16
N ASN A 941 22.09 22.10 14.70
CA ASN A 941 21.80 20.88 15.41
C ASN A 941 21.81 19.68 14.44
N PRO A 942 22.68 18.67 14.65
CA PRO A 942 22.73 17.47 13.81
C PRO A 942 21.43 16.64 13.83
N GLN A 943 20.52 16.88 14.78
CA GLN A 943 19.16 16.31 14.79
C GLN A 943 18.19 17.02 13.82
N HIS A 944 18.67 17.99 13.02
CA HIS A 944 17.94 18.59 11.91
C HIS A 944 18.50 18.07 10.56
N PRO A 945 18.30 16.79 10.21
CA PRO A 945 18.67 16.29 8.89
C PRO A 945 17.92 17.08 7.80
N ILE A 946 18.56 17.27 6.66
CA ILE A 946 17.94 17.88 5.48
C ILE A 946 17.44 16.73 4.60
N SER A 947 16.14 16.47 4.65
CA SER A 947 15.48 15.35 3.97
C SER A 947 14.56 15.78 2.83
N THR A 948 14.51 17.08 2.51
CA THR A 948 13.75 17.63 1.39
C THR A 948 14.68 18.02 0.26
N VAL A 949 14.21 17.98 -0.99
CA VAL A 949 14.94 18.55 -2.13
C VAL A 949 15.05 20.08 -1.96
N PRO A 950 16.25 20.68 -1.99
CA PRO A 950 16.40 22.13 -1.82
C PRO A 950 15.80 22.93 -2.99
N ALA A 951 14.82 23.79 -2.77
CA ALA A 951 14.35 24.71 -3.81
C ALA A 951 15.32 25.89 -3.97
N ILE A 952 15.46 26.40 -5.20
CA ILE A 952 16.35 27.53 -5.52
C ILE A 952 15.49 28.77 -5.78
N MET A 953 15.83 29.89 -5.15
CA MET A 953 15.18 31.18 -5.37
C MET A 953 16.19 32.31 -5.50
N ARG A 954 15.74 33.46 -6.02
CA ARG A 954 16.45 34.73 -5.88
C ARG A 954 15.83 35.52 -4.74
N LEU A 955 16.66 36.03 -3.83
CA LEU A 955 16.20 36.93 -2.77
C LEU A 955 15.75 38.27 -3.38
N PRO A 956 14.77 38.95 -2.76
CA PRO A 956 14.38 40.28 -3.16
C PRO A 956 15.59 41.24 -3.20
N TYR A 957 15.59 42.16 -4.17
CA TYR A 957 16.60 43.23 -4.24
C TYR A 957 16.43 44.29 -3.14
N ASP A 958 15.26 44.29 -2.48
CA ASP A 958 15.04 44.99 -1.22
C ASP A 958 14.40 43.99 -0.24
N LEU A 959 15.14 43.66 0.81
CA LEU A 959 14.70 42.70 1.80
C LEU A 959 13.55 43.21 2.68
N GLY A 960 13.26 44.52 2.68
CA GLY A 960 12.19 45.14 3.48
C GLY A 960 12.37 44.98 4.99
N THR A 961 11.87 45.92 5.79
CA THR A 961 11.89 45.78 7.27
C THR A 961 10.85 44.80 7.78
N ASP A 962 9.78 44.63 7.00
CA ASP A 962 8.61 43.85 7.38
C ASP A 962 8.63 42.45 6.74
N SER A 963 9.73 41.97 6.14
CA SER A 963 9.83 40.62 5.57
C SER A 963 10.61 39.66 6.47
N ILE A 964 10.51 38.35 6.22
CA ILE A 964 11.30 37.35 6.96
C ILE A 964 12.81 37.57 6.81
N PHE A 965 13.22 38.15 5.68
CA PHE A 965 14.63 38.41 5.37
C PHE A 965 15.23 39.52 6.22
N ALA A 966 14.42 40.36 6.87
CA ALA A 966 14.89 41.31 7.89
C ALA A 966 15.62 40.61 9.06
N GLY A 967 15.30 39.33 9.29
CA GLY A 967 15.96 38.50 10.28
C GLY A 967 17.35 37.99 9.88
N MET A 968 17.78 38.18 8.63
CA MET A 968 19.13 37.78 8.18
C MET A 968 20.18 38.75 8.75
N PRO A 969 21.14 38.30 9.57
CA PRO A 969 22.15 39.20 10.15
C PRO A 969 23.05 39.89 9.11
N ALA A 970 23.16 39.34 7.90
CA ALA A 970 23.87 39.98 6.78
C ALA A 970 23.11 41.17 6.17
N GLY A 971 21.82 41.37 6.50
CA GLY A 971 20.99 42.48 6.04
C GLY A 971 20.95 42.60 4.51
N GLN A 972 20.87 43.83 4.00
CA GLN A 972 20.80 44.12 2.55
C GLN A 972 22.02 43.62 1.74
N ALA A 973 23.11 43.16 2.37
CA ALA A 973 24.27 42.60 1.66
C ALA A 973 24.01 41.24 0.97
N VAL A 974 22.85 40.62 1.25
CA VAL A 974 22.38 39.40 0.57
C VAL A 974 21.20 39.64 -0.36
N ALA A 975 20.75 40.89 -0.50
CA ALA A 975 19.67 41.24 -1.42
C ALA A 975 20.03 40.88 -2.87
N GLY A 976 19.07 40.34 -3.62
CA GLY A 976 19.27 39.91 -5.02
C GLY A 976 20.12 38.65 -5.21
N LYS A 977 20.68 38.06 -4.15
CA LYS A 977 21.49 36.84 -4.23
C LYS A 977 20.60 35.60 -4.39
N LEU A 978 21.20 34.53 -4.92
CA LEU A 978 20.55 33.23 -4.92
C LEU A 978 20.45 32.69 -3.49
N ALA A 979 19.38 31.95 -3.21
CA ALA A 979 19.14 31.30 -1.95
C ALA A 979 18.54 29.91 -2.15
N LEU A 980 18.88 29.02 -1.23
CA LEU A 980 18.39 27.65 -1.13
C LEU A 980 17.34 27.57 -0.01
N VAL A 981 16.21 26.95 -0.30
CA VAL A 981 15.10 26.75 0.61
C VAL A 981 14.90 25.26 0.85
N PHE A 982 14.92 24.82 2.10
CA PHE A 982 14.79 23.40 2.44
C PHE A 982 14.21 23.20 3.85
N GLY A 983 13.55 22.07 4.03
CA GLY A 983 12.99 21.62 5.29
C GLY A 983 13.88 20.63 6.03
N THR A 984 13.71 20.53 7.35
CA THR A 984 14.48 19.62 8.20
C THR A 984 13.61 18.68 9.05
N ALA A 985 14.29 17.68 9.64
CA ALA A 985 13.75 16.71 10.59
C ALA A 985 12.77 15.66 10.02
N GLY A 986 12.59 15.59 8.70
CA GLY A 986 11.63 14.67 8.07
C GLY A 986 11.77 13.16 8.37
N PRO A 987 12.97 12.57 8.56
CA PRO A 987 13.11 11.13 8.80
C PRO A 987 12.65 10.69 10.20
N ASP A 988 12.08 9.49 10.33
CA ASP A 988 11.41 9.04 11.58
C ASP A 988 12.31 8.78 12.76
N TRP A 989 13.55 8.35 12.51
CA TRP A 989 14.54 8.16 13.58
C TRP A 989 14.75 9.43 14.42
N VAL A 990 14.47 10.60 13.85
CA VAL A 990 14.54 11.89 14.55
C VAL A 990 13.53 11.94 15.70
N LEU A 991 12.30 11.46 15.51
CA LEU A 991 11.29 11.41 16.58
C LEU A 991 11.62 10.35 17.64
N THR A 992 12.25 9.24 17.24
CA THR A 992 12.74 8.24 18.20
C THR A 992 13.84 8.82 19.09
N THR A 993 14.69 9.69 18.53
CA THR A 993 15.83 10.28 19.24
C THR A 993 15.43 11.53 20.03
N ASN A 994 14.54 12.36 19.48
CA ASN A 994 14.05 13.59 20.08
C ASN A 994 12.53 13.72 19.80
N PRO A 995 11.68 13.20 20.69
CA PRO A 995 10.23 13.14 20.48
C PRO A 995 9.53 14.50 20.52
N ASN A 996 10.23 15.58 20.90
CA ASN A 996 9.70 16.94 20.96
C ASN A 996 10.40 17.87 19.95
N ILE A 997 11.06 17.31 18.93
CA ILE A 997 11.76 18.13 17.94
C ILE A 997 10.79 19.04 17.18
N LYS A 998 11.28 20.22 16.81
CA LYS A 998 10.59 21.12 15.90
C LYS A 998 11.41 21.21 14.62
N GLY A 999 10.85 20.75 13.52
CA GLY A 999 11.46 20.94 12.21
C GLY A 999 11.61 22.43 11.89
N ARG A 1000 12.45 22.74 10.92
CA ARG A 1000 12.69 24.10 10.46
C ARG A 1000 12.68 24.15 8.94
N VAL A 1001 12.26 25.29 8.42
CA VAL A 1001 12.43 25.60 6.99
C VAL A 1001 13.43 26.73 6.90
N TYR A 1002 14.58 26.44 6.30
CA TYR A 1002 15.68 27.36 6.13
C TYR A 1002 15.58 28.07 4.78
N VAL A 1003 16.01 29.33 4.75
CA VAL A 1003 16.39 30.05 3.55
C VAL A 1003 17.85 30.47 3.73
N VAL A 1004 18.74 29.95 2.87
CA VAL A 1004 20.19 30.17 2.96
C VAL A 1004 20.66 30.87 1.69
N ALA A 1005 21.12 32.11 1.81
CA ALA A 1005 21.74 32.82 0.70
C ALA A 1005 23.13 32.23 0.40
N SER A 1006 23.42 32.00 -0.88
CA SER A 1006 24.72 31.51 -1.33
C SER A 1006 25.80 32.60 -1.26
N SER A 1007 27.07 32.18 -1.15
CA SER A 1007 28.25 33.06 -1.05
C SER A 1007 29.44 32.44 -1.80
N PRO A 1008 30.33 33.21 -2.47
CA PRO A 1008 30.37 34.67 -2.66
C PRO A 1008 29.97 35.13 -4.08
N GLU A 1009 30.07 36.44 -4.32
CA GLU A 1009 29.68 37.23 -5.51
C GLU A 1009 30.34 36.86 -6.86
N ASP A 1010 31.03 35.72 -6.98
CA ASP A 1010 31.75 35.31 -8.19
C ASP A 1010 31.09 34.12 -8.91
N ILE A 1011 29.86 34.36 -9.38
CA ILE A 1011 29.16 33.60 -10.42
C ILE A 1011 29.95 33.62 -11.76
N ARG A 1012 31.08 34.36 -11.84
CA ARG A 1012 31.90 34.54 -13.04
C ARG A 1012 33.00 33.48 -13.26
N ILE A 1013 33.04 32.38 -12.53
CA ILE A 1013 34.01 31.32 -12.80
C ILE A 1013 33.44 30.38 -13.87
N ARG A 1014 33.54 30.83 -15.13
CA ARG A 1014 33.35 30.01 -16.32
C ARG A 1014 34.44 28.93 -16.35
N HIS A 1015 34.07 27.70 -16.72
CA HIS A 1015 34.90 26.83 -17.56
C HIS A 1015 36.41 26.80 -17.24
N GLN A 1016 36.81 26.54 -16.01
CA GLN A 1016 38.20 26.23 -15.72
C GLN A 1016 38.31 24.88 -15.03
N LEU A 1017 38.63 23.88 -15.84
CA LEU A 1017 39.34 22.67 -15.42
C LEU A 1017 40.69 23.00 -14.73
N THR A 1018 41.10 24.27 -14.68
CA THR A 1018 42.23 24.80 -13.90
C THR A 1018 41.78 25.42 -12.59
N TYR A 1019 41.95 24.63 -11.53
CA TYR A 1019 41.66 24.94 -10.13
C TYR A 1019 42.70 25.90 -9.48
N ASP A 1020 43.03 27.02 -10.12
CA ASP A 1020 44.23 27.82 -9.76
C ASP A 1020 44.03 28.87 -8.65
N LYS A 1021 42.93 28.85 -7.89
CA LYS A 1021 42.76 29.75 -6.73
C LYS A 1021 42.14 29.06 -5.53
N VAL A 1022 42.96 28.25 -4.85
CA VAL A 1022 42.63 27.87 -3.47
C VAL A 1022 42.90 29.08 -2.57
N ASN A 1023 41.84 29.76 -2.12
CA ASN A 1023 41.97 30.81 -1.12
C ASN A 1023 42.38 30.17 0.22
N PRO A 1024 43.51 30.55 0.84
CA PRO A 1024 43.90 30.00 2.12
C PRO A 1024 42.91 30.42 3.20
N VAL A 1025 42.38 29.46 3.95
CA VAL A 1025 41.48 29.74 5.07
C VAL A 1025 42.29 29.86 6.36
N SER A 1026 42.02 30.90 7.15
CA SER A 1026 42.73 31.11 8.41
C SER A 1026 42.44 29.98 9.41
N SER A 1027 43.39 29.73 10.33
CA SER A 1027 43.20 28.78 11.43
C SER A 1027 42.02 29.12 12.35
N THR A 1028 41.56 30.38 12.33
CA THR A 1028 40.37 30.84 13.08
C THR A 1028 39.05 30.64 12.33
N GLN A 1029 39.07 30.60 11.00
CA GLN A 1029 37.87 30.40 10.16
C GLN A 1029 37.54 28.92 9.93
N ALA A 1030 38.56 28.06 9.84
CA ALA A 1030 38.35 26.63 9.59
C ALA A 1030 37.39 25.95 10.61
N PRO A 1031 37.48 26.18 11.93
CA PRO A 1031 36.53 25.61 12.90
C PRO A 1031 35.10 26.13 12.73
N LEU A 1032 34.92 27.37 12.26
CA LEU A 1032 33.61 27.95 12.00
C LEU A 1032 32.98 27.34 10.74
N MET A 1033 33.76 27.10 9.69
CA MET A 1033 33.27 26.43 8.48
C MET A 1033 32.94 24.95 8.73
N THR A 1034 33.69 24.26 9.59
CA THR A 1034 33.32 22.91 10.03
C THR A 1034 31.97 22.89 10.75
N ARG A 1035 31.66 23.95 11.51
CA ARG A 1035 30.45 24.02 12.32
C ARG A 1035 29.23 24.55 11.57
N TRP A 1036 29.43 25.52 10.67
CA TRP A 1036 28.35 26.31 10.06
C TRP A 1036 28.32 26.25 8.53
N GLY A 1037 29.33 25.64 7.90
CA GLY A 1037 29.55 25.68 6.46
C GLY A 1037 30.22 26.96 5.97
N ASN A 1038 30.37 27.06 4.65
CA ASN A 1038 31.03 28.18 3.97
C ASN A 1038 30.11 29.39 3.68
N ALA A 1039 28.78 29.25 3.85
CA ALA A 1039 27.85 30.35 3.72
C ALA A 1039 28.23 31.50 4.68
N LYS A 1040 28.16 32.76 4.20
CA LYS A 1040 28.58 33.93 4.96
C LYS A 1040 27.86 33.96 6.32
N GLN A 1041 28.59 34.22 7.41
CA GLN A 1041 27.99 34.32 8.74
C GLN A 1041 26.81 35.31 8.71
N GLY A 1042 25.61 34.82 9.04
CA GLY A 1042 24.37 35.61 8.97
C GLY A 1042 23.64 35.63 7.63
N SER A 1043 23.97 34.73 6.68
CA SER A 1043 23.31 34.64 5.37
C SER A 1043 22.11 33.68 5.36
N SER A 1044 21.66 33.21 6.51
CA SER A 1044 20.50 32.33 6.64
C SER A 1044 19.45 32.91 7.58
N VAL A 1045 18.21 32.53 7.31
CA VAL A 1045 17.07 32.69 8.23
C VAL A 1045 16.27 31.39 8.20
N PHE A 1046 15.54 31.11 9.27
CA PHE A 1046 14.59 30.01 9.28
C PHE A 1046 13.33 30.41 10.04
N PHE A 1047 12.26 29.69 9.78
CA PHE A 1047 11.11 29.66 10.67
C PHE A 1047 10.94 28.25 11.23
N GLU A 1048 10.51 28.20 12.49
CA GLU A 1048 10.35 26.96 13.25
C GLU A 1048 8.92 26.42 13.07
N LEU A 1049 8.81 25.11 12.91
CA LEU A 1049 7.53 24.39 12.86
C LEU A 1049 6.99 24.15 14.29
N GLU A 1050 5.78 23.60 14.40
CA GLU A 1050 5.21 23.24 15.69
C GLU A 1050 5.97 22.09 16.39
N GLU A 1051 5.75 21.90 17.69
CA GLU A 1051 6.33 20.78 18.43
C GLU A 1051 5.91 19.45 17.78
N LYS A 1052 6.89 18.59 17.49
CA LYS A 1052 6.76 17.30 16.78
C LYS A 1052 6.43 17.41 15.29
N GLU A 1053 6.31 18.62 14.75
CA GLU A 1053 6.10 18.86 13.33
C GLU A 1053 7.43 18.88 12.57
N ARG A 1054 7.48 18.21 11.42
CA ARG A 1054 8.70 17.99 10.63
C ARG A 1054 8.40 18.27 9.16
N ALA A 1055 9.40 18.73 8.41
CA ALA A 1055 9.23 18.93 6.97
C ALA A 1055 9.48 17.60 6.24
N VAL A 1056 8.48 17.11 5.52
CA VAL A 1056 8.51 15.78 4.86
C VAL A 1056 8.37 15.88 3.34
N GLY A 1057 7.76 16.96 2.83
CA GLY A 1057 7.69 17.27 1.40
C GLY A 1057 8.64 18.41 1.02
N SER A 1058 9.07 18.40 -0.25
CA SER A 1058 9.98 19.41 -0.78
C SER A 1058 9.28 20.76 -0.98
N PRO A 1059 9.95 21.88 -0.67
CA PRO A 1059 9.38 23.21 -0.85
C PRO A 1059 9.16 23.56 -2.32
N LYS A 1060 8.01 24.19 -2.58
CA LYS A 1060 7.63 24.79 -3.86
C LYS A 1060 7.53 26.31 -3.68
N LEU A 1061 7.99 27.06 -4.68
CA LEU A 1061 8.05 28.52 -4.61
C LEU A 1061 6.99 29.12 -5.54
N VAL A 1062 6.11 29.96 -4.99
CA VAL A 1062 4.98 30.57 -5.70
C VAL A 1062 4.91 32.04 -5.36
N GLY A 1063 5.35 32.90 -6.26
CA GLY A 1063 5.43 34.32 -5.92
C GLY A 1063 6.41 34.54 -4.75
N SER A 1064 5.94 35.20 -3.69
CA SER A 1064 6.66 35.32 -2.41
C SER A 1064 6.39 34.17 -1.43
N GLN A 1065 5.62 33.15 -1.82
CA GLN A 1065 5.17 32.09 -0.93
C GLN A 1065 6.01 30.80 -1.08
N ILE A 1066 6.23 30.12 0.03
CA ILE A 1066 6.68 28.73 0.08
C ILE A 1066 5.45 27.85 0.35
N VAL A 1067 5.30 26.79 -0.44
CA VAL A 1067 4.32 25.72 -0.22
C VAL A 1067 5.07 24.41 0.02
N LEU A 1068 4.83 23.72 1.13
CA LEU A 1068 5.42 22.39 1.38
C LEU A 1068 4.54 21.51 2.26
N THR A 1069 4.82 20.21 2.25
CA THR A 1069 4.17 19.24 3.15
C THR A 1069 4.98 19.09 4.44
N THR A 1070 4.31 19.30 5.58
CA THR A 1070 4.84 19.01 6.93
C THR A 1070 4.07 17.86 7.54
N ALA A 1071 4.59 17.24 8.61
CA ALA A 1071 3.87 16.19 9.32
C ALA A 1071 4.23 16.09 10.81
N PHE A 1072 3.22 15.74 11.62
CA PHE A 1072 3.39 15.19 12.97
C PHE A 1072 3.44 13.66 12.90
N GLY A 1073 3.98 12.97 13.91
CA GLY A 1073 4.00 11.50 13.98
C GLY A 1073 5.01 10.86 13.03
N THR A 1074 5.10 9.53 12.99
CA THR A 1074 6.06 8.75 12.19
C THR A 1074 5.51 8.42 10.78
N THR A 1075 6.38 8.52 9.78
CA THR A 1075 6.14 8.30 8.35
C THR A 1075 6.30 6.83 7.89
N GLU A 1076 6.72 5.89 8.76
CA GLU A 1076 7.26 4.59 8.34
C GLU A 1076 6.27 3.41 8.20
N ASN A 1077 6.39 2.79 7.02
CA ASN A 1077 6.13 1.42 6.53
C ASN A 1077 4.77 0.74 6.70
N ASN A 1078 3.88 1.23 7.55
CA ASN A 1078 2.50 0.70 7.58
C ASN A 1078 1.55 1.87 7.83
N PRO A 1079 0.73 2.29 6.84
CA PRO A 1079 -0.16 3.43 7.00
C PRO A 1079 -1.22 3.21 8.09
N PHE A 1080 -1.49 1.97 8.51
CA PHE A 1080 -2.29 1.65 9.71
C PHE A 1080 -1.54 1.71 11.05
N LYS A 1081 -0.21 1.84 11.04
CA LYS A 1081 0.62 2.10 12.23
C LYS A 1081 1.14 3.53 12.30
N SER A 1082 1.07 4.24 11.17
CA SER A 1082 1.50 5.61 11.07
C SER A 1082 0.50 6.50 11.82
N ASP A 1083 0.97 7.16 12.87
CA ASP A 1083 0.24 8.25 13.54
C ASP A 1083 0.43 9.58 12.78
N MET A 1084 0.89 9.51 11.52
CA MET A 1084 1.26 10.68 10.75
C MET A 1084 0.06 11.61 10.61
N GLN A 1085 0.27 12.88 10.88
CA GLN A 1085 -0.68 13.96 10.57
C GLN A 1085 0.03 14.99 9.72
N GLY A 1086 0.07 14.74 8.42
CA GLY A 1086 0.55 15.68 7.42
C GLY A 1086 -0.31 16.95 7.32
N ARG A 1087 0.31 18.06 6.93
CA ARG A 1087 -0.31 19.37 6.64
C ARG A 1087 0.37 19.98 5.42
N THR A 1088 -0.36 20.79 4.67
CA THR A 1088 0.26 21.69 3.69
C THR A 1088 0.53 23.03 4.37
N LEU A 1089 1.78 23.44 4.42
CA LEU A 1089 2.20 24.74 4.90
C LEU A 1089 2.33 25.70 3.72
N VAL A 1090 1.65 26.85 3.80
CA VAL A 1090 1.83 28.00 2.91
C VAL A 1090 2.41 29.16 3.72
N ARG A 1091 3.57 29.68 3.31
CA ARG A 1091 4.30 30.76 4.02
C ARG A 1091 4.70 31.88 3.07
N ASP A 1092 4.12 33.07 3.25
CA ASP A 1092 4.55 34.29 2.56
C ASP A 1092 5.83 34.88 3.17
N LEU A 1093 6.89 34.97 2.38
CA LEU A 1093 8.21 35.48 2.75
C LEU A 1093 8.26 37.00 2.82
N SER A 1094 7.32 37.71 2.18
CA SER A 1094 7.28 39.17 2.19
C SER A 1094 6.88 39.77 3.54
N LYS A 1095 6.43 38.92 4.49
CA LYS A 1095 5.91 39.32 5.81
C LYS A 1095 6.68 38.65 6.95
N ALA A 1096 7.12 39.45 7.92
CA ALA A 1096 7.87 39.02 9.10
C ALA A 1096 6.96 38.29 10.10
N ASP A 1097 5.75 38.83 10.31
CA ASP A 1097 4.86 38.44 11.41
C ASP A 1097 3.55 37.78 10.94
N SER A 1098 3.59 37.04 9.82
CA SER A 1098 2.43 36.26 9.39
C SER A 1098 2.21 35.07 10.34
N LYS A 1099 1.58 35.32 11.51
CA LYS A 1099 0.78 34.29 12.17
C LYS A 1099 -0.40 33.97 11.26
N LYS A 1100 -0.29 32.92 10.45
CA LYS A 1100 -1.36 31.92 10.16
C LYS A 1100 -1.05 31.10 8.92
N PHE A 1101 -1.12 29.80 9.12
CA PHE A 1101 -1.34 28.76 8.12
C PHE A 1101 -2.52 29.14 7.21
N GLU A 1102 -2.27 29.31 5.91
CA GLU A 1102 -3.36 29.40 4.94
C GLU A 1102 -3.71 27.99 4.44
N SER A 1103 -4.84 27.50 4.94
CA SER A 1103 -5.40 26.15 4.78
C SER A 1103 -4.77 25.07 5.68
N GLN A 1104 -5.57 24.56 6.62
CA GLN A 1104 -5.33 23.28 7.28
C GLN A 1104 -6.18 22.25 6.53
N SER A 1105 -5.58 21.54 5.57
CA SER A 1105 -6.11 20.23 5.20
C SER A 1105 -5.97 19.33 6.44
N GLY A 1106 -7.05 19.16 7.20
CA GLY A 1106 -7.05 18.37 8.45
C GLY A 1106 -6.70 16.90 8.23
N LYS A 1107 -5.89 16.28 9.10
CA LYS A 1107 -5.37 14.90 8.97
C LYS A 1107 -4.75 14.60 7.60
N THR A 1108 -3.42 14.63 7.56
CA THR A 1108 -2.53 14.11 6.51
C THR A 1108 -2.65 14.70 5.13
N ALA A 1109 -1.90 15.77 4.83
CA ALA A 1109 -1.56 16.15 3.46
C ALA A 1109 -0.54 15.17 2.86
N ALA A 1110 -0.91 14.57 1.72
CA ALA A 1110 -0.13 13.70 0.85
C ALA A 1110 0.80 14.49 -0.09
N GLY A 1111 0.49 15.77 -0.30
CA GLY A 1111 1.14 16.61 -1.28
C GLY A 1111 0.30 17.86 -1.58
N SER A 1112 0.88 18.76 -2.35
CA SER A 1112 0.17 19.93 -2.86
C SER A 1112 0.62 20.26 -4.27
N LEU A 1113 -0.31 20.72 -5.09
CA LEU A 1113 -0.09 21.17 -6.45
C LEU A 1113 -0.43 22.65 -6.54
N VAL A 1114 0.47 23.42 -7.12
CA VAL A 1114 0.26 24.84 -7.38
C VAL A 1114 -0.05 25.01 -8.86
N LEU A 1115 -1.18 25.64 -9.15
CA LEU A 1115 -1.67 25.90 -10.50
C LEU A 1115 -1.12 27.25 -11.03
N PRO A 1116 -1.13 27.49 -12.36
CA PRO A 1116 -0.54 28.71 -12.93
C PRO A 1116 -1.27 29.99 -12.55
N ASP A 1117 -2.55 29.88 -12.18
CA ASP A 1117 -3.39 30.98 -11.69
C ASP A 1117 -3.14 31.31 -10.21
N GLY A 1118 -2.29 30.52 -9.52
CA GLY A 1118 -1.98 30.65 -8.10
C GLY A 1118 -2.87 29.81 -7.18
N ASN A 1119 -3.86 29.08 -7.71
CA ASN A 1119 -4.68 28.18 -6.91
C ASN A 1119 -3.84 27.00 -6.40
N ILE A 1120 -4.03 26.63 -5.13
CA ILE A 1120 -3.34 25.50 -4.51
C ILE A 1120 -4.34 24.37 -4.32
N ILE A 1121 -4.05 23.23 -4.93
CA ILE A 1121 -4.78 21.97 -4.72
C ILE A 1121 -4.01 21.16 -3.70
N THR A 1122 -4.66 20.87 -2.58
CA THR A 1122 -4.11 20.02 -1.52
C THR A 1122 -4.70 18.62 -1.63
N GLN A 1123 -3.82 17.63 -1.52
CA GLN A 1123 -4.20 16.23 -1.48
C GLN A 1123 -3.96 15.71 -0.07
N SER A 1124 -4.92 14.98 0.47
CA SER A 1124 -4.86 14.42 1.82
C SER A 1124 -5.19 12.93 1.79
N MET A 1125 -4.93 12.16 2.86
CA MET A 1125 -5.30 10.72 2.89
C MET A 1125 -6.81 10.47 2.76
N VAL A 1126 -7.67 11.49 2.76
CA VAL A 1126 -9.12 11.31 2.72
C VAL A 1126 -9.78 12.11 1.58
N GLY A 1127 -8.99 12.77 0.73
CA GLY A 1127 -9.56 13.53 -0.38
C GLY A 1127 -8.70 14.66 -0.94
N LEU A 1128 -9.35 15.49 -1.76
CA LEU A 1128 -8.79 16.68 -2.40
C LEU A 1128 -9.52 17.93 -1.92
N GLN A 1129 -8.82 19.07 -1.92
CA GLN A 1129 -9.37 20.37 -1.56
C GLN A 1129 -8.61 21.49 -2.28
N SER A 1130 -9.34 22.46 -2.82
CA SER A 1130 -8.79 23.69 -3.41
C SER A 1130 -8.79 24.85 -2.42
N THR A 1131 -7.84 25.78 -2.53
CA THR A 1131 -7.83 27.01 -1.71
C THR A 1131 -8.91 28.04 -2.10
N GLY A 1132 -9.62 27.82 -3.21
CA GLY A 1132 -10.51 28.78 -3.87
C GLY A 1132 -9.75 29.92 -4.54
N ASP A 1133 -10.40 30.66 -5.45
CA ASP A 1133 -9.84 31.77 -6.25
C ASP A 1133 -9.24 32.90 -5.39
N LYS A 1134 -8.03 32.71 -4.88
CA LYS A 1134 -7.24 33.75 -4.22
C LYS A 1134 -6.04 34.04 -5.09
N LYS A 1135 -6.17 35.07 -5.93
CA LYS A 1135 -5.03 35.65 -6.65
C LYS A 1135 -3.87 35.87 -5.69
N PRO A 1136 -2.64 35.42 -6.01
CA PRO A 1136 -1.47 35.76 -5.23
C PRO A 1136 -1.36 37.28 -5.07
N LEU A 1137 -1.31 37.77 -3.84
CA LEU A 1137 -1.05 39.18 -3.56
C LEU A 1137 0.45 39.44 -3.65
N GLY A 1138 0.89 40.14 -4.69
CA GLY A 1138 2.25 40.68 -4.81
C GLY A 1138 3.04 40.16 -6.01
N GLN A 1139 3.70 41.07 -6.73
CA GLN A 1139 4.71 40.72 -7.73
C GLN A 1139 5.98 40.25 -7.01
N VAL A 1140 6.60 39.18 -7.51
CA VAL A 1140 7.99 38.87 -7.16
C VAL A 1140 8.88 40.00 -7.69
N PRO A 1141 9.75 40.60 -6.87
CA PRO A 1141 10.88 41.34 -7.39
C PRO A 1141 11.86 40.32 -8.02
N GLY A 1142 11.75 40.11 -9.33
CA GLY A 1142 12.79 39.45 -10.12
C GLY A 1142 12.87 37.91 -10.06
N SER A 1143 11.73 37.21 -10.06
CA SER A 1143 11.70 36.01 -10.91
C SER A 1143 11.60 36.53 -12.33
N GLY A 1144 12.71 36.59 -13.07
CA GLY A 1144 12.68 36.67 -14.53
C GLY A 1144 12.09 35.37 -15.10
N LEU A 1145 10.84 35.09 -14.73
CA LEU A 1145 10.01 33.98 -15.14
C LEU A 1145 8.61 34.59 -15.22
N ALA A 1146 8.43 35.45 -16.23
CA ALA A 1146 7.12 36.02 -16.52
C ALA A 1146 6.17 34.86 -16.83
N GLY A 1147 5.10 34.76 -16.04
CA GLY A 1147 4.15 33.67 -16.13
C GLY A 1147 3.63 33.47 -17.54
N LYS A 1148 3.81 32.25 -18.04
CA LYS A 1148 2.88 31.49 -18.89
C LYS A 1148 3.39 30.05 -18.89
N ARG A 1149 2.49 29.11 -18.59
CA ARG A 1149 2.71 27.67 -18.40
C ARG A 1149 3.27 27.32 -17.03
N THR A 1150 2.39 26.94 -16.11
CA THR A 1150 2.76 25.86 -15.21
C THR A 1150 2.66 24.59 -16.07
N PRO A 1151 3.64 23.68 -16.08
CA PRO A 1151 3.37 22.37 -16.66
C PRO A 1151 3.60 21.31 -15.59
N ALA A 1152 2.90 20.19 -15.72
CA ALA A 1152 3.35 18.87 -15.27
C ALA A 1152 4.73 18.43 -15.83
N ARG A 1153 5.61 19.37 -16.16
CA ARG A 1153 7.02 19.19 -16.51
C ARG A 1153 7.87 19.80 -15.40
N ILE A 1154 7.85 19.21 -14.22
CA ILE A 1154 9.09 19.19 -13.41
C ILE A 1154 9.78 17.87 -13.80
N GLY A 1155 10.26 17.84 -15.05
CA GLY A 1155 10.89 16.67 -15.67
C GLY A 1155 12.04 17.03 -16.60
N SER A 1156 12.07 18.27 -17.13
CA SER A 1156 13.20 18.77 -17.89
C SER A 1156 13.44 20.25 -17.59
N TRP A 1157 14.56 20.55 -16.92
CA TRP A 1157 15.03 21.90 -16.60
C TRP A 1157 15.36 22.78 -17.82
N LEU A 1158 15.30 22.22 -19.05
CA LEU A 1158 15.36 22.97 -20.31
C LEU A 1158 14.30 24.07 -20.41
N ASP A 1159 13.14 23.89 -19.79
CA ASP A 1159 12.07 24.91 -19.76
C ASP A 1159 12.39 26.06 -18.78
N LEU A 1160 13.21 25.84 -17.75
CA LEU A 1160 13.67 26.89 -16.84
C LEU A 1160 14.78 27.74 -17.48
N GLY A 1161 15.73 27.11 -18.18
CA GLY A 1161 16.75 27.83 -18.95
C GLY A 1161 16.15 28.70 -20.05
N ARG A 1162 15.09 28.22 -20.72
CA ARG A 1162 14.35 29.02 -21.71
C ARG A 1162 13.58 30.16 -21.06
N ALA A 1163 12.95 29.93 -19.91
CA ALA A 1163 12.23 30.95 -19.18
C ALA A 1163 13.14 31.98 -18.48
N LEU A 1164 14.42 31.65 -18.23
CA LEU A 1164 15.46 32.59 -17.77
C LEU A 1164 16.13 33.35 -18.93
N ALA A 1165 16.04 32.83 -20.16
CA ALA A 1165 16.53 33.46 -21.38
C ALA A 1165 15.48 34.37 -22.08
N GLU A 1166 14.18 34.12 -21.86
CA GLU A 1166 13.05 35.01 -22.18
C GLU A 1166 12.80 36.04 -21.08
#